data_AF-A0A3M0W5Q6-F1
#
_entry.id   AF-A0A3M0W5Q6-F1
#
_cell.length_a   1.000
_cell.length_b   1.000
_cell.length_c   1.000
_cell.angle_alpha   90.00
_cell.angle_beta   90.00
_cell.angle_gamma   90.00
#
_symmetry.space_group_name_H-M   'P 1'
#
loop_
_entity.id
_entity.type
_entity.pdbx_description
1 polymer ?
#
loop_
_entity_poly.entity_id
_entity_poly.type
_entity_poly.pdbx_seq_one_letter_code
_entity_poly.pdbx_strand_id
1 'polypeptide(L)'
;MLRPRLRVRPRLPLPVAPAPAGTRLLHSPLRQASDQDDPDQQKRQSRPPRFPPVNHDAYIDPSSLKQSLENVRAANQASLIRKIDADGHSTRLTLPPTGPVQLEPDLGPGSSPVQDDSEDFTPSRRVRLGSAALLSSIVGGAQPLKSEWDLRGTTTTPPERSQPWMRFLSLTSPSALTGVDVLSAEIEAFARYMSPSDGEQAAAEHTIAALGQSVSLANPDLGLELIGSRASGLAMPLSDVDFNLLESNARLDDILDRAEALKTLRKLERRLRRNRQLDNLLLVKRARIPIIRGTYRRSNLDFQIQHTTNAFNSTHYVRAYLRQYPTLRSLFLVLRHVLMMRGLSDGSKQGLSSYPLFNAILASVKLDEQQSRPSDAGSQLLSFLQLYSDIDFATTGIAADPAALLPIGQSTASSTSGDSEQHTDAARARPAFPNAMYLRDPADPSNDLGRNCSLIRHIQAQFYAMNRDLRGRVENWQPETMQTPPQPLLQALVGDYKIFELDRAWLRKKGNLGEPPSVHAGTAISMSSPRIVTPHQYGGSFGPDSRRADIGRPRFFKRLLKFPQMDFEMAVWEMTQLLIAPKKVFKSIYYNKQTRKTWHRPDPSFTYLLSFFLLLTSFAWSLAYARTFSSVIKLALIFVFVHFLAGSLIVSAIGYFVVGRLLGPGVAGLPGRRRQQGLFGTPGGASDAETLEFGYCFDVSIRAFFPPYVLLYILQYILMPAINHSNRVSTFFANLLYLAAGIYWSLIIFLGYNALHFLHHTQLLLLPIIIWFVIWLVCTIVGINLEMWGTRWMFLGVKG
;
A
#
# COMPACT_ATOMS: atom_id res chain seq x y z
N MET A 1 -68.90 54.63 -26.01
CA MET A 1 -69.21 56.00 -25.51
C MET A 1 -68.05 56.51 -24.66
N LEU A 2 -67.99 57.82 -24.42
CA LEU A 2 -67.19 58.53 -23.38
C LEU A 2 -65.65 58.38 -23.36
N ARG A 3 -64.97 59.49 -23.73
CA ARG A 3 -63.68 59.95 -23.18
C ARG A 3 -63.97 61.13 -22.23
N PRO A 4 -63.09 61.39 -21.24
CA PRO A 4 -62.32 62.66 -21.20
C PRO A 4 -60.82 62.40 -20.87
N ARG A 5 -59.80 63.18 -21.25
CA ARG A 5 -59.52 64.64 -21.44
C ARG A 5 -58.94 65.40 -20.21
N LEU A 6 -57.60 65.33 -20.08
CA LEU A 6 -56.62 66.44 -19.92
C LEU A 6 -56.84 67.61 -18.91
N ARG A 7 -55.89 67.77 -17.95
CA ARG A 7 -55.21 69.01 -17.45
C ARG A 7 -54.42 68.70 -16.15
N VAL A 8 -53.34 69.37 -15.70
CA VAL A 8 -52.40 70.39 -16.28
C VAL A 8 -51.04 70.36 -15.49
N ARG A 9 -50.11 71.33 -15.71
CA ARG A 9 -48.80 71.58 -15.04
C ARG A 9 -48.86 72.93 -14.27
N PRO A 10 -48.02 73.30 -13.25
CA PRO A 10 -46.57 73.57 -13.48
C PRO A 10 -45.57 73.65 -12.26
N ARG A 11 -44.33 74.07 -12.58
CA ARG A 11 -43.27 74.75 -11.76
C ARG A 11 -42.16 73.96 -11.04
N LEU A 12 -41.02 74.66 -10.92
CA LEU A 12 -39.63 74.39 -10.49
C LEU A 12 -39.28 75.45 -9.39
N PRO A 13 -38.13 75.45 -8.64
CA PRO A 13 -36.77 75.11 -9.11
C PRO A 13 -35.74 74.49 -8.11
N LEU A 14 -34.53 74.31 -8.68
CA LEU A 14 -33.14 74.13 -8.16
C LEU A 14 -32.70 75.12 -7.04
N PRO A 15 -31.46 75.10 -6.47
CA PRO A 15 -30.20 74.37 -6.83
C PRO A 15 -29.64 73.48 -5.66
N VAL A 16 -28.36 73.08 -5.45
CA VAL A 16 -26.99 73.46 -5.94
C VAL A 16 -25.99 72.25 -5.86
N ALA A 17 -24.72 72.47 -6.25
CA ALA A 17 -23.51 71.66 -5.92
C ALA A 17 -22.47 72.58 -5.19
N PRO A 18 -21.15 72.29 -4.96
CA PRO A 18 -20.17 71.54 -5.77
C PRO A 18 -19.10 70.69 -5.01
N ALA A 19 -18.08 70.21 -5.74
CA ALA A 19 -16.77 69.70 -5.26
C ALA A 19 -15.72 70.86 -5.23
N PRO A 20 -14.35 70.73 -5.26
CA PRO A 20 -13.45 69.57 -5.46
C PRO A 20 -12.11 69.57 -4.64
N ALA A 21 -11.14 68.72 -5.05
CA ALA A 21 -9.67 68.76 -4.80
C ALA A 21 -9.14 68.49 -3.35
N GLY A 22 -7.88 68.09 -3.14
CA GLY A 22 -6.89 67.53 -4.09
C GLY A 22 -5.41 67.53 -3.62
N THR A 23 -4.70 66.41 -3.84
CA THR A 23 -3.22 66.23 -3.91
C THR A 23 -2.29 66.42 -2.68
N ARG A 24 -1.28 65.52 -2.63
CA ARG A 24 0.11 65.64 -2.09
C ARG A 24 0.43 65.52 -0.57
N LEU A 25 1.05 64.38 -0.26
CA LEU A 25 2.41 64.20 0.34
C LEU A 25 2.74 64.59 1.79
N LEU A 26 3.52 63.66 2.40
CA LEU A 26 4.64 63.81 3.35
C LEU A 26 4.41 63.91 4.88
N HIS A 27 5.46 63.44 5.57
CA HIS A 27 5.82 63.53 6.99
C HIS A 27 5.00 62.81 8.06
N SER A 28 5.56 61.69 8.53
CA SER A 28 5.58 61.33 9.96
C SER A 28 6.35 62.38 10.77
N PRO A 29 6.00 62.55 12.05
CA PRO A 29 7.02 62.70 13.09
C PRO A 29 6.78 61.75 14.28
N LEU A 30 7.86 61.39 14.99
CA LEU A 30 7.78 60.66 16.26
C LEU A 30 7.29 61.60 17.38
N ARG A 31 6.69 61.01 18.43
CA ARG A 31 6.81 61.52 19.80
C ARG A 31 6.89 60.37 20.82
N GLN A 32 7.59 60.63 21.91
CA GLN A 32 7.87 59.68 23.01
C GLN A 32 6.93 59.95 24.21
N ALA A 33 7.05 59.09 25.22
CA ALA A 33 6.44 59.15 26.56
C ALA A 33 4.92 58.83 26.60
N SER A 34 4.38 58.29 27.68
CA SER A 34 4.99 58.00 29.01
C SER A 34 4.52 56.66 29.58
N ASP A 35 5.37 56.02 30.39
CA ASP A 35 5.04 54.82 31.15
C ASP A 35 4.03 55.09 32.27
N GLN A 36 3.13 54.13 32.50
CA GLN A 36 2.42 53.96 33.78
C GLN A 36 2.00 52.49 33.91
N ASP A 37 2.69 51.76 34.80
CA ASP A 37 2.46 50.32 35.00
C ASP A 37 1.15 50.03 35.74
N ASP A 38 0.32 49.16 35.15
CA ASP A 38 -0.79 48.45 35.81
C ASP A 38 -0.58 46.94 35.63
N PRO A 39 -0.15 46.20 36.68
CA PRO A 39 0.42 44.86 36.52
C PRO A 39 -0.59 43.75 36.20
N ASP A 40 -1.90 43.97 36.37
CA ASP A 40 -2.89 42.88 36.34
C ASP A 40 -3.53 42.58 34.96
N GLN A 41 -3.29 43.39 33.92
CA GLN A 41 -3.87 43.13 32.59
C GLN A 41 -3.10 42.09 31.74
N GLN A 42 -1.87 41.74 32.08
CA GLN A 42 -0.95 40.97 31.22
C GLN A 42 -1.27 39.45 31.07
N LYS A 43 -2.49 39.00 31.41
CA LYS A 43 -2.88 37.57 31.43
C LYS A 43 -4.01 37.15 30.49
N ARG A 44 -4.50 38.01 29.59
CA ARG A 44 -5.64 37.68 28.69
C ARG A 44 -5.47 37.91 27.18
N GLN A 45 -4.36 38.47 26.68
CA GLN A 45 -4.19 38.70 25.24
C GLN A 45 -2.83 38.23 24.69
N SER A 46 -2.73 36.95 24.32
CA SER A 46 -1.61 36.41 23.54
C SER A 46 -1.93 35.10 22.79
N ARG A 47 -3.15 34.96 22.27
CA ARG A 47 -3.40 33.98 21.20
C ARG A 47 -2.87 34.55 19.87
N PRO A 48 -1.86 33.96 19.22
CA PRO A 48 -1.47 34.37 17.89
C PRO A 48 -2.62 34.11 16.90
N PRO A 49 -2.71 34.86 15.78
CA PRO A 49 -3.69 34.59 14.74
C PRO A 49 -3.51 33.17 14.20
N ARG A 50 -4.62 32.52 13.82
CA ARG A 50 -4.66 31.10 13.42
C ARG A 50 -3.94 30.81 12.09
N PHE A 51 -3.50 31.85 11.40
CA PHE A 51 -2.67 31.85 10.21
C PHE A 51 -1.63 32.98 10.33
N PRO A 52 -0.41 32.82 9.79
CA PRO A 52 0.50 33.96 9.62
C PRO A 52 -0.07 34.95 8.58
N PRO A 53 0.27 36.26 8.67
CA PRO A 53 -0.01 37.19 7.59
C PRO A 53 0.78 36.82 6.31
N VAL A 54 0.31 37.31 5.16
CA VAL A 54 1.05 37.20 3.90
C VAL A 54 2.22 38.19 3.94
N ASN A 55 3.43 37.69 3.71
CA ASN A 55 4.62 38.53 3.54
C ASN A 55 4.58 39.14 2.12
N HIS A 56 4.54 40.46 2.02
CA HIS A 56 4.63 41.19 0.75
C HIS A 56 6.08 41.57 0.38
N ASP A 57 7.03 41.10 1.19
CA ASP A 57 8.39 41.59 1.43
C ASP A 57 9.43 41.19 0.35
N ALA A 58 9.00 40.61 -0.76
CA ALA A 58 9.92 40.01 -1.73
C ALA A 58 10.76 41.08 -2.45
N TYR A 59 12.09 40.99 -2.32
CA TYR A 59 13.02 41.87 -3.05
C TYR A 59 12.87 41.67 -4.57
N ILE A 60 12.38 42.70 -5.25
CA ILE A 60 12.28 42.77 -6.71
C ILE A 60 13.63 43.27 -7.23
N ASP A 61 14.31 42.43 -8.01
CA ASP A 61 15.53 42.78 -8.74
C ASP A 61 15.17 43.43 -10.09
N PRO A 62 15.39 44.75 -10.27
CA PRO A 62 15.04 45.45 -11.51
C PRO A 62 15.90 45.04 -12.71
N SER A 63 17.01 44.31 -12.49
CA SER A 63 17.87 43.80 -13.56
C SER A 63 17.46 42.42 -14.08
N SER A 64 16.65 41.67 -13.32
CA SER A 64 16.27 40.31 -13.65
C SER A 64 14.83 39.98 -13.22
N LEU A 65 13.94 39.89 -14.20
CA LEU A 65 12.57 39.41 -14.02
C LEU A 65 12.55 37.98 -13.44
N LYS A 66 13.50 37.13 -13.85
CA LYS A 66 13.67 35.77 -13.32
C LYS A 66 14.04 35.81 -11.84
N GLN A 67 15.02 36.62 -11.44
CA GLN A 67 15.44 36.71 -10.04
C GLN A 67 14.33 37.29 -9.16
N SER A 68 13.64 38.33 -9.63
CA SER A 68 12.43 38.86 -8.97
C SER A 68 11.36 37.80 -8.73
N LEU A 69 11.06 37.00 -9.76
CA LEU A 69 10.07 35.93 -9.72
C LEU A 69 10.50 34.78 -8.78
N GLU A 70 11.78 34.43 -8.74
CA GLU A 70 12.35 33.48 -7.79
C GLU A 70 12.31 34.00 -6.35
N ASN A 71 12.62 35.28 -6.12
CA ASN A 71 12.54 35.93 -4.80
C ASN A 71 11.08 35.96 -4.27
N VAL A 72 10.11 36.29 -5.14
CA VAL A 72 8.67 36.24 -4.81
C VAL A 72 8.21 34.81 -4.50
N ARG A 73 8.68 33.80 -5.25
CA ARG A 73 8.40 32.38 -4.97
C ARG A 73 8.98 31.97 -3.61
N ALA A 74 10.23 32.33 -3.32
CA ALA A 74 10.88 32.04 -2.04
C ALA A 74 10.15 32.70 -0.85
N ALA A 75 9.72 33.96 -0.97
CA ALA A 75 8.96 34.66 0.06
C ALA A 75 7.62 33.96 0.38
N ASN A 76 6.89 33.53 -0.63
CA ASN A 76 5.64 32.78 -0.45
C ASN A 76 5.87 31.40 0.20
N GLN A 77 7.00 30.75 -0.06
CA GLN A 77 7.32 29.42 0.46
C GLN A 77 7.93 29.44 1.88
N ALA A 78 8.62 30.52 2.27
CA ALA A 78 9.33 30.63 3.56
C ALA A 78 8.42 30.48 4.79
N SER A 79 7.14 30.83 4.67
CA SER A 79 6.14 30.65 5.75
C SER A 79 5.57 29.22 5.86
N LEU A 80 5.79 28.37 4.84
CA LEU A 80 5.15 27.06 4.68
C LEU A 80 6.12 25.88 4.79
N ILE A 81 7.39 26.08 4.47
CA ILE A 81 8.44 25.05 4.58
C ILE A 81 9.21 25.27 5.89
N ARG A 82 8.90 24.47 6.91
CA ARG A 82 9.82 24.25 8.03
C ARG A 82 10.84 23.21 7.57
N LYS A 83 12.13 23.54 7.50
CA LYS A 83 13.17 22.52 7.33
C LYS A 83 13.27 21.73 8.63
N ILE A 84 13.25 20.40 8.54
CA ILE A 84 13.64 19.52 9.65
C ILE A 84 15.13 19.22 9.46
N ASP A 85 15.94 19.38 10.51
CA ASP A 85 17.33 18.91 10.49
C ASP A 85 17.44 17.40 10.81
N ALA A 86 18.66 16.85 10.79
CA ALA A 86 18.89 15.42 11.05
C ALA A 86 18.55 15.00 12.49
N ASP A 87 18.51 15.95 13.42
CA ASP A 87 18.25 15.75 14.85
C ASP A 87 16.77 15.96 15.22
N GLY A 88 15.97 16.51 14.30
CA GLY A 88 14.52 16.66 14.39
C GLY A 88 14.02 18.08 14.68
N HIS A 89 14.88 19.09 14.74
CA HIS A 89 14.47 20.47 14.98
C HIS A 89 13.83 21.08 13.73
N SER A 90 12.74 21.82 13.91
CA SER A 90 12.03 22.46 12.80
C SER A 90 12.38 23.95 12.70
N THR A 91 13.22 24.32 11.73
CA THR A 91 13.70 25.69 11.53
C THR A 91 12.84 26.45 10.53
N ARG A 92 12.46 27.68 10.88
CA ARG A 92 11.66 28.59 10.05
C ARG A 92 12.58 29.39 9.12
N LEU A 93 12.21 29.52 7.84
CA LEU A 93 12.95 30.35 6.89
C LEU A 93 12.68 31.83 7.19
N THR A 94 13.72 32.57 7.59
CA THR A 94 13.70 34.03 7.75
C THR A 94 14.09 34.71 6.44
N LEU A 95 13.38 35.80 6.10
CA LEU A 95 13.69 36.68 4.97
C LEU A 95 13.68 38.16 5.45
N PRO A 96 14.26 39.09 4.66
CA PRO A 96 14.24 40.53 4.96
C PRO A 96 12.82 41.16 4.90
N PRO A 97 12.63 42.39 5.43
CA PRO A 97 11.30 42.95 5.75
C PRO A 97 10.55 43.74 4.64
N THR A 98 9.29 44.06 4.98
CA THR A 98 8.09 44.46 4.20
C THR A 98 8.07 45.70 3.28
N GLY A 99 7.25 45.60 2.22
CA GLY A 99 6.49 46.70 1.58
C GLY A 99 5.18 46.16 0.94
N PRO A 100 4.02 46.88 0.84
CA PRO A 100 2.67 46.26 0.91
C PRO A 100 1.66 46.57 -0.24
N VAL A 101 0.35 46.23 -0.03
CA VAL A 101 -0.91 46.48 -0.83
C VAL A 101 -1.34 45.26 -1.70
N GLN A 102 -2.51 44.58 -1.60
CA GLN A 102 -3.99 44.87 -1.55
C GLN A 102 -4.64 45.16 -2.94
N LEU A 103 -5.87 44.77 -3.34
CA LEU A 103 -6.97 43.90 -2.84
C LEU A 103 -7.97 43.53 -4.00
N GLU A 104 -8.69 42.39 -3.87
CA GLU A 104 -10.05 41.91 -4.33
C GLU A 104 -11.09 42.84 -5.06
N PRO A 105 -12.33 42.43 -5.53
CA PRO A 105 -13.04 41.10 -5.69
C PRO A 105 -13.91 40.93 -6.99
N ASP A 106 -14.93 40.02 -6.95
CA ASP A 106 -16.27 39.98 -7.64
C ASP A 106 -16.45 39.32 -9.05
N LEU A 107 -17.56 38.64 -9.43
CA LEU A 107 -18.69 37.92 -8.73
C LEU A 107 -19.42 36.93 -9.71
N GLY A 108 -20.42 36.14 -9.27
CA GLY A 108 -21.16 35.08 -10.06
C GLY A 108 -22.43 35.55 -10.83
N PRO A 109 -23.55 34.78 -10.99
CA PRO A 109 -23.85 33.36 -10.61
C PRO A 109 -24.81 32.52 -11.56
N GLY A 110 -25.08 31.24 -11.22
CA GLY A 110 -26.28 30.42 -11.62
C GLY A 110 -26.20 29.53 -12.89
N SER A 111 -27.19 28.71 -13.32
CA SER A 111 -28.24 27.84 -12.67
C SER A 111 -29.29 27.30 -13.70
N SER A 112 -29.85 26.07 -13.73
CA SER A 112 -29.53 24.78 -13.05
C SER A 112 -29.90 23.45 -13.82
N PRO A 113 -31.16 22.90 -13.94
CA PRO A 113 -31.36 21.42 -13.88
C PRO A 113 -32.22 20.69 -14.96
N VAL A 114 -31.96 19.39 -15.18
CA VAL A 114 -32.84 18.36 -15.82
C VAL A 114 -32.70 17.00 -15.07
N GLN A 115 -33.61 16.04 -15.30
CA GLN A 115 -33.98 14.92 -14.40
C GLN A 115 -33.19 13.59 -14.51
N ASP A 116 -33.55 12.68 -13.59
CA ASP A 116 -33.00 11.35 -13.29
C ASP A 116 -33.79 10.22 -14.00
N ASP A 117 -33.15 9.06 -14.20
CA ASP A 117 -33.81 7.83 -14.68
C ASP A 117 -33.06 6.59 -14.13
N SER A 118 -33.78 5.68 -13.48
CA SER A 118 -33.17 4.83 -12.43
C SER A 118 -33.20 3.32 -12.67
N GLU A 119 -32.01 2.69 -12.75
CA GLU A 119 -31.83 1.26 -12.46
C GLU A 119 -31.01 1.07 -11.18
N ASP A 120 -31.47 0.20 -10.26
CA ASP A 120 -30.87 0.06 -8.92
C ASP A 120 -29.69 -0.93 -8.92
N PHE A 121 -28.48 -0.41 -9.16
CA PHE A 121 -27.23 -1.18 -9.07
C PHE A 121 -26.71 -1.29 -7.63
N THR A 122 -26.59 -2.51 -7.10
CA THR A 122 -25.87 -2.77 -5.84
C THR A 122 -24.36 -2.73 -6.06
N PRO A 123 -23.58 -1.95 -5.28
CA PRO A 123 -22.18 -1.68 -5.59
C PRO A 123 -21.30 -2.93 -5.48
N SER A 124 -20.43 -3.11 -6.49
CA SER A 124 -19.44 -4.18 -6.52
C SER A 124 -18.51 -4.10 -5.32
N ARG A 125 -18.50 -5.14 -4.48
CA ARG A 125 -17.59 -5.25 -3.32
C ARG A 125 -16.13 -5.27 -3.78
N ARG A 126 -15.47 -4.09 -3.79
CA ARG A 126 -14.11 -3.85 -4.32
C ARG A 126 -13.16 -5.04 -4.11
N VAL A 127 -12.94 -5.83 -5.16
CA VAL A 127 -12.07 -7.01 -5.11
C VAL A 127 -10.62 -6.53 -5.07
N ARG A 128 -10.01 -6.53 -3.88
CA ARG A 128 -8.57 -6.28 -3.74
C ARG A 128 -7.83 -7.44 -4.42
N LEU A 129 -7.29 -7.21 -5.63
CA LEU A 129 -6.47 -8.21 -6.33
C LEU A 129 -5.41 -8.78 -5.39
N GLY A 130 -5.38 -10.10 -5.30
CA GLY A 130 -4.39 -10.84 -4.53
C GLY A 130 -3.01 -10.70 -5.15
N SER A 131 -1.97 -10.77 -4.32
CA SER A 131 -0.57 -10.59 -4.73
C SER A 131 -0.08 -11.57 -5.80
N ALA A 132 -0.78 -12.69 -6.03
CA ALA A 132 -0.44 -13.65 -7.10
C ALA A 132 -0.56 -13.04 -8.51
N ALA A 133 -1.54 -12.18 -8.77
CA ALA A 133 -1.73 -11.57 -10.10
C ALA A 133 -0.60 -10.59 -10.49
N LEU A 134 0.16 -10.08 -9.50
CA LEU A 134 1.36 -9.27 -9.69
C LEU A 134 2.64 -10.10 -9.91
N LEU A 135 2.57 -11.42 -9.75
CA LEU A 135 3.72 -12.33 -9.91
C LEU A 135 3.71 -13.02 -11.28
N SER A 136 2.54 -13.27 -11.87
CA SER A 136 2.40 -13.75 -13.25
C SER A 136 2.89 -12.75 -14.30
N SER A 137 2.99 -11.46 -13.96
CA SER A 137 3.46 -10.37 -14.84
C SER A 137 4.99 -10.24 -14.93
N ILE A 138 5.78 -11.14 -14.34
CA ILE A 138 7.25 -10.98 -14.22
C ILE A 138 8.00 -11.20 -15.55
N VAL A 139 7.37 -11.81 -16.56
CA VAL A 139 8.01 -12.25 -17.82
C VAL A 139 7.77 -11.29 -19.00
N GLY A 140 6.80 -10.36 -18.91
CA GLY A 140 6.41 -9.44 -19.98
C GLY A 140 6.57 -7.97 -19.61
N GLY A 141 6.96 -7.14 -20.58
CA GLY A 141 7.04 -5.68 -20.41
C GLY A 141 5.65 -5.01 -20.38
N ALA A 142 5.57 -3.86 -19.70
CA ALA A 142 4.35 -3.12 -19.35
C ALA A 142 3.37 -3.90 -18.44
N GLN A 143 2.85 -3.22 -17.40
CA GLN A 143 1.87 -3.84 -16.50
C GLN A 143 0.47 -3.73 -17.11
N PRO A 144 -0.26 -4.85 -17.29
CA PRO A 144 -1.59 -4.80 -17.85
C PRO A 144 -2.54 -3.98 -16.96
N LEU A 145 -3.61 -3.46 -17.57
CA LEU A 145 -4.76 -2.98 -16.83
C LEU A 145 -5.30 -4.13 -15.97
N LYS A 146 -5.74 -3.86 -14.74
CA LYS A 146 -6.45 -4.87 -13.97
C LYS A 146 -7.79 -5.19 -14.66
N SER A 147 -8.35 -6.35 -14.34
CA SER A 147 -9.63 -6.84 -14.87
C SER A 147 -10.79 -5.85 -14.78
N GLU A 148 -10.84 -4.95 -13.79
CA GLU A 148 -11.92 -3.96 -13.68
C GLU A 148 -11.76 -2.71 -14.59
N TRP A 149 -10.68 -2.66 -15.39
CA TRP A 149 -10.37 -1.62 -16.39
C TRP A 149 -10.02 -2.20 -17.77
N ASP A 150 -9.96 -3.53 -17.92
CA ASP A 150 -9.60 -4.18 -19.19
C ASP A 150 -10.77 -4.14 -20.18
N LEU A 151 -10.48 -3.73 -21.42
CA LEU A 151 -11.45 -3.59 -22.51
C LEU A 151 -11.89 -4.94 -23.11
N ARG A 152 -11.24 -6.06 -22.71
CA ARG A 152 -11.48 -7.43 -23.21
C ARG A 152 -12.75 -8.06 -22.60
N GLY A 153 -13.91 -7.44 -22.82
CA GLY A 153 -15.20 -7.93 -22.34
C GLY A 153 -16.36 -7.83 -23.36
N THR A 154 -16.51 -6.69 -24.04
CA THR A 154 -17.67 -6.42 -24.91
C THR A 154 -17.34 -5.50 -26.06
N THR A 155 -17.49 -5.98 -27.31
CA THR A 155 -17.45 -5.17 -28.54
C THR A 155 -18.71 -4.32 -28.77
N THR A 156 -19.51 -4.10 -27.73
CA THR A 156 -20.87 -3.53 -27.78
C THR A 156 -21.10 -2.40 -26.76
N THR A 157 -20.07 -1.94 -26.05
CA THR A 157 -20.17 -0.74 -25.18
C THR A 157 -20.17 0.54 -26.02
N PRO A 158 -21.16 1.44 -25.85
CA PRO A 158 -21.15 2.77 -26.48
C PRO A 158 -19.87 3.56 -26.12
N PRO A 159 -19.31 4.36 -27.05
CA PRO A 159 -18.04 5.08 -26.84
C PRO A 159 -18.09 6.06 -25.65
N GLU A 160 -19.25 6.64 -25.35
CA GLU A 160 -19.46 7.50 -24.18
C GLU A 160 -19.12 6.82 -22.84
N ARG A 161 -19.27 5.48 -22.76
CA ARG A 161 -19.00 4.72 -21.54
C ARG A 161 -17.52 4.32 -21.38
N SER A 162 -16.77 4.22 -22.48
CA SER A 162 -15.33 3.97 -22.44
C SER A 162 -14.49 5.24 -22.40
N GLN A 163 -15.02 6.38 -22.89
CA GLN A 163 -14.31 7.66 -23.00
C GLN A 163 -15.02 8.83 -22.26
N PRO A 164 -15.48 8.67 -21.00
CA PRO A 164 -16.41 9.61 -20.34
C PRO A 164 -15.85 11.01 -19.99
N TRP A 165 -14.58 11.30 -20.27
CA TRP A 165 -14.02 12.65 -20.15
C TRP A 165 -14.24 13.51 -21.41
N MET A 166 -14.51 12.91 -22.57
CA MET A 166 -14.64 13.64 -23.84
C MET A 166 -15.81 14.64 -23.86
N ARG A 167 -16.84 14.43 -23.03
CA ARG A 167 -17.93 15.41 -22.81
C ARG A 167 -17.49 16.73 -22.13
N PHE A 168 -16.25 16.80 -21.62
CA PHE A 168 -15.66 18.02 -21.06
C PHE A 168 -14.62 18.66 -21.98
N LEU A 169 -14.36 18.07 -23.15
CA LEU A 169 -13.46 18.59 -24.17
C LEU A 169 -14.15 19.74 -24.92
N SER A 170 -13.52 20.90 -24.96
CA SER A 170 -14.02 22.09 -25.64
C SER A 170 -12.91 22.66 -26.53
N LEU A 171 -12.92 22.27 -27.81
CA LEU A 171 -11.96 22.76 -28.81
C LEU A 171 -12.54 23.98 -29.53
N THR A 172 -12.04 25.17 -29.22
CA THR A 172 -12.34 26.38 -29.99
C THR A 172 -11.57 26.36 -31.30
N SER A 173 -12.25 26.51 -32.44
CA SER A 173 -11.67 26.46 -33.79
C SER A 173 -10.80 25.21 -34.06
N PRO A 174 -11.39 24.01 -34.14
CA PRO A 174 -10.66 22.74 -34.13
C PRO A 174 -9.68 22.54 -35.30
N SER A 175 -9.91 23.23 -36.43
CA SER A 175 -9.14 23.09 -37.68
C SER A 175 -7.72 23.66 -37.63
N ALA A 176 -7.34 24.39 -36.57
CA ALA A 176 -6.03 25.04 -36.44
C ALA A 176 -5.18 24.50 -35.27
N LEU A 177 -5.66 23.46 -34.55
CA LEU A 177 -5.01 22.96 -33.33
C LEU A 177 -4.02 21.83 -33.63
N THR A 178 -2.83 21.90 -33.03
CA THR A 178 -1.84 20.81 -33.09
C THR A 178 -2.26 19.64 -32.19
N GLY A 179 -1.65 18.46 -32.39
CA GLY A 179 -1.85 17.32 -31.50
C GLY A 179 -1.45 17.59 -30.05
N VAL A 180 -0.55 18.55 -29.80
CA VAL A 180 -0.15 18.98 -28.44
C VAL A 180 -1.21 19.86 -27.80
N ASP A 181 -1.82 20.79 -28.56
CA ASP A 181 -2.92 21.64 -28.07
C ASP A 181 -4.14 20.78 -27.70
N VAL A 182 -4.48 19.81 -28.57
CA VAL A 182 -5.58 18.87 -28.33
C VAL A 182 -5.28 17.95 -27.15
N LEU A 183 -4.04 17.47 -27.00
CA LEU A 183 -3.62 16.72 -25.82
C LEU A 183 -3.74 17.55 -24.53
N SER A 184 -3.33 18.82 -24.56
CA SER A 184 -3.51 19.75 -23.44
C SER A 184 -4.99 19.93 -23.06
N ALA A 185 -5.85 20.18 -24.05
CA ALA A 185 -7.29 20.30 -23.84
C ALA A 185 -7.93 18.99 -23.32
N GLU A 186 -7.44 17.83 -23.75
CA GLU A 186 -7.90 16.53 -23.28
C GLU A 186 -7.43 16.23 -21.84
N ILE A 187 -6.21 16.61 -21.48
CA ILE A 187 -5.69 16.53 -20.11
C ILE A 187 -6.52 17.42 -19.17
N GLU A 188 -6.96 18.59 -19.61
CA GLU A 188 -7.92 19.41 -18.87
C GLU A 188 -9.32 18.76 -18.79
N ALA A 189 -9.86 18.25 -19.90
CA ALA A 189 -11.15 17.55 -19.92
C ALA A 189 -11.15 16.35 -18.95
N PHE A 190 -10.05 15.59 -18.93
CA PHE A 190 -9.82 14.51 -17.98
C PHE A 190 -9.73 15.00 -16.53
N ALA A 191 -9.03 16.10 -16.27
CA ALA A 191 -8.93 16.70 -14.94
C ALA A 191 -10.27 17.27 -14.42
N ARG A 192 -11.13 17.77 -15.32
CA ARG A 192 -12.52 18.17 -15.02
C ARG A 192 -13.36 16.93 -14.69
N TYR A 193 -13.34 15.92 -15.56
CA TYR A 193 -14.03 14.63 -15.35
C TYR A 193 -13.63 13.92 -14.03
N MET A 194 -12.35 13.93 -13.71
CA MET A 194 -11.76 13.34 -12.50
C MET A 194 -11.80 14.26 -11.27
N SER A 195 -12.50 15.40 -11.35
CA SER A 195 -12.86 16.17 -10.15
C SER A 195 -14.12 15.56 -9.50
N PRO A 196 -14.25 15.60 -8.17
CA PRO A 196 -15.50 15.27 -7.50
C PRO A 196 -16.60 16.25 -7.93
N SER A 197 -17.76 15.72 -8.34
CA SER A 197 -18.99 16.50 -8.50
C SER A 197 -19.66 16.76 -7.15
N ASP A 198 -20.56 17.73 -7.07
CA ASP A 198 -21.13 18.23 -5.79
C ASP A 198 -21.75 17.11 -4.93
N GLY A 199 -22.46 16.17 -5.54
CA GLY A 199 -23.00 14.99 -4.83
C GLY A 199 -21.92 14.02 -4.32
N GLU A 200 -20.77 13.94 -4.98
CA GLU A 200 -19.62 13.12 -4.54
C GLU A 200 -18.86 13.82 -3.42
N GLN A 201 -18.79 15.15 -3.47
CA GLN A 201 -18.20 16.00 -2.44
C GLN A 201 -19.08 16.01 -1.17
N ALA A 202 -20.39 16.21 -1.29
CA ALA A 202 -21.34 16.14 -0.17
C ALA A 202 -21.33 14.75 0.50
N ALA A 203 -21.24 13.66 -0.27
CA ALA A 203 -21.08 12.32 0.28
C ALA A 203 -19.78 12.14 1.10
N ALA A 204 -18.69 12.80 0.68
CA ALA A 204 -17.44 12.83 1.42
C ALA A 204 -17.49 13.74 2.65
N GLU A 205 -18.17 14.88 2.58
CA GLU A 205 -18.35 15.80 3.72
C GLU A 205 -19.25 15.19 4.80
N HIS A 206 -20.34 14.52 4.42
CA HIS A 206 -21.13 13.68 5.32
C HIS A 206 -20.30 12.54 5.96
N THR A 207 -19.32 12.00 5.23
CA THR A 207 -18.37 11.00 5.77
C THR A 207 -17.41 11.64 6.77
N ILE A 208 -16.89 12.83 6.47
CA ILE A 208 -15.98 13.59 7.34
C ILE A 208 -16.67 13.97 8.65
N ALA A 209 -17.90 14.51 8.58
CA ALA A 209 -18.68 14.86 9.75
C ALA A 209 -19.00 13.64 10.63
N ALA A 210 -19.44 12.52 10.03
CA ALA A 210 -19.76 11.30 10.78
C ALA A 210 -18.51 10.64 11.41
N LEU A 211 -17.34 10.73 10.77
CA LEU A 211 -16.08 10.26 11.34
C LEU A 211 -15.58 11.18 12.47
N GLY A 212 -15.72 12.51 12.32
CA GLY A 212 -15.43 13.47 13.39
C GLY A 212 -16.30 13.24 14.63
N GLN A 213 -17.61 13.08 14.45
CA GLN A 213 -18.53 12.69 15.53
C GLN A 213 -18.15 11.33 16.13
N SER A 214 -17.82 10.32 15.31
CA SER A 214 -17.40 9.00 15.79
C SER A 214 -16.12 9.05 16.62
N VAL A 215 -15.16 9.91 16.27
CA VAL A 215 -13.91 10.08 17.03
C VAL A 215 -14.13 10.88 18.31
N SER A 216 -14.92 11.95 18.29
CA SER A 216 -15.27 12.73 19.49
C SER A 216 -16.06 11.90 20.51
N LEU A 217 -17.06 11.13 20.06
CA LEU A 217 -17.78 10.15 20.90
C LEU A 217 -16.86 9.01 21.40
N ALA A 218 -15.80 8.70 20.65
CA ALA A 218 -14.81 7.73 21.08
C ALA A 218 -13.77 8.33 22.04
N ASN A 219 -13.39 9.60 21.95
CA ASN A 219 -12.61 10.32 22.95
C ASN A 219 -12.76 11.84 22.79
N PRO A 220 -13.36 12.57 23.75
CA PRO A 220 -13.59 14.01 23.62
C PRO A 220 -12.32 14.85 23.41
N ASP A 221 -11.18 14.41 23.96
CA ASP A 221 -9.89 15.12 23.87
C ASP A 221 -9.21 15.03 22.49
N LEU A 222 -9.82 14.31 21.52
CA LEU A 222 -9.28 14.08 20.18
C LEU A 222 -10.14 14.73 19.09
N GLY A 223 -9.54 15.66 18.36
CA GLY A 223 -10.05 16.16 17.09
C GLY A 223 -9.50 15.38 15.88
N LEU A 224 -10.10 15.63 14.71
CA LEU A 224 -9.56 15.20 13.42
C LEU A 224 -9.22 16.44 12.57
N GLU A 225 -8.02 16.44 12.00
CA GLU A 225 -7.61 17.35 10.92
C GLU A 225 -7.71 16.59 9.59
N LEU A 226 -8.41 17.16 8.59
CA LEU A 226 -8.43 16.60 7.23
C LEU A 226 -7.08 16.85 6.56
N ILE A 227 -6.46 15.81 6.01
CA ILE A 227 -5.17 15.88 5.30
C ILE A 227 -5.29 15.20 3.92
N GLY A 228 -4.15 15.01 3.24
CA GLY A 228 -4.09 14.19 2.03
C GLY A 228 -4.85 14.79 0.85
N SER A 229 -5.38 13.94 -0.03
CA SER A 229 -5.90 14.39 -1.33
C SER A 229 -7.11 15.33 -1.24
N ARG A 230 -7.97 15.14 -0.24
CA ARG A 230 -9.17 15.98 -0.01
C ARG A 230 -8.83 17.34 0.61
N ALA A 231 -7.81 17.42 1.46
CA ALA A 231 -7.34 18.70 1.99
C ALA A 231 -6.49 19.49 0.98
N SER A 232 -5.78 18.82 0.07
CA SER A 232 -4.86 19.47 -0.87
C SER A 232 -5.47 19.92 -2.20
N GLY A 233 -6.67 19.46 -2.55
CA GLY A 233 -7.32 19.73 -3.85
C GLY A 233 -6.99 18.71 -4.96
N LEU A 234 -6.30 17.62 -4.60
CA LEU A 234 -5.95 16.49 -5.48
C LEU A 234 -6.90 15.30 -5.38
N ALA A 235 -8.07 15.47 -4.77
CA ALA A 235 -9.07 14.42 -4.65
C ALA A 235 -9.63 14.01 -6.01
N MET A 236 -9.69 12.70 -6.22
CA MET A 236 -10.56 12.07 -7.22
C MET A 236 -11.91 11.73 -6.55
N PRO A 237 -12.98 11.42 -7.32
CA PRO A 237 -14.32 11.17 -6.76
C PRO A 237 -14.31 10.12 -5.65
N LEU A 238 -13.66 8.99 -5.92
CA LEU A 238 -13.54 7.83 -5.02
C LEU A 238 -12.30 7.88 -4.12
N SER A 239 -11.63 9.04 -3.99
CA SER A 239 -10.50 9.22 -3.07
C SER A 239 -10.87 8.86 -1.63
N ASP A 240 -9.91 8.26 -0.94
CA ASP A 240 -9.95 8.04 0.49
C ASP A 240 -10.02 9.36 1.29
N VAL A 241 -10.45 9.24 2.55
CA VAL A 241 -10.54 10.36 3.50
C VAL A 241 -9.42 10.20 4.53
N ASP A 242 -8.33 10.95 4.34
CA ASP A 242 -7.16 10.92 5.21
C ASP A 242 -7.29 11.95 6.35
N PHE A 243 -6.97 11.53 7.57
CA PHE A 243 -6.97 12.39 8.75
C PHE A 243 -5.70 12.28 9.58
N ASN A 244 -5.27 13.40 10.18
CA ASN A 244 -4.41 13.40 11.35
C ASN A 244 -5.26 13.54 12.63
N LEU A 245 -4.84 12.93 13.73
CA LEU A 245 -5.39 13.21 15.05
C LEU A 245 -4.79 14.51 15.61
N LEU A 246 -5.64 15.32 16.24
CA LEU A 246 -5.25 16.47 17.05
C LEU A 246 -5.59 16.18 18.51
N GLU A 247 -4.61 16.20 19.41
CA GLU A 247 -4.89 16.19 20.86
C GLU A 247 -5.10 17.64 21.34
N SER A 248 -6.14 17.90 22.17
CA SER A 248 -6.57 19.28 22.51
C SER A 248 -5.50 20.18 23.15
N ASN A 249 -4.42 19.60 23.68
CA ASN A 249 -3.35 20.30 24.40
C ASN A 249 -2.00 20.32 23.65
N ALA A 250 -1.91 19.73 22.46
CA ALA A 250 -0.65 19.62 21.72
C ALA A 250 -0.17 20.98 21.17
N ARG A 251 1.12 21.26 21.30
CA ARG A 251 1.80 22.40 20.67
C ARG A 251 2.21 22.04 19.25
N LEU A 252 2.39 23.04 18.38
CA LEU A 252 2.82 22.81 16.98
C LEU A 252 4.21 22.15 16.86
N ASP A 253 5.01 22.22 17.92
CA ASP A 253 6.43 21.85 17.93
C ASP A 253 6.69 20.58 18.78
N ASP A 254 5.64 19.96 19.35
CA ASP A 254 5.77 18.75 20.17
C ASP A 254 6.16 17.54 19.31
N ILE A 255 7.30 16.90 19.61
CA ILE A 255 7.76 15.67 18.92
C ILE A 255 6.97 14.47 19.47
N LEU A 256 5.92 14.08 18.74
CA LEU A 256 5.09 12.94 19.08
C LEU A 256 5.86 11.61 18.94
N ASP A 257 6.14 10.95 20.07
CA ASP A 257 6.69 9.60 20.07
C ASP A 257 5.78 8.60 19.34
N ARG A 258 6.40 7.72 18.56
CA ARG A 258 5.73 6.65 17.82
C ARG A 258 5.03 5.64 18.72
N ALA A 259 5.54 5.35 19.92
CA ALA A 259 4.87 4.42 20.84
C ALA A 259 3.64 5.07 21.52
N GLU A 260 3.69 6.35 21.85
CA GLU A 260 2.56 7.22 22.25
C GLU A 260 1.50 7.29 21.14
N ALA A 261 1.88 7.65 19.91
CA ALA A 261 1.00 7.69 18.75
C ALA A 261 0.24 6.36 18.57
N LEU A 262 0.96 5.25 18.61
CA LEU A 262 0.41 3.90 18.48
C LEU A 262 -0.41 3.46 19.73
N LYS A 263 -0.17 4.02 20.91
CA LYS A 263 -0.92 3.82 22.16
C LYS A 263 -2.26 4.56 22.10
N THR A 264 -2.30 5.81 21.62
CA THR A 264 -3.53 6.57 21.35
C THR A 264 -4.36 5.89 20.25
N LEU A 265 -3.77 5.53 19.10
CA LEU A 265 -4.48 4.80 18.04
C LEU A 265 -5.01 3.43 18.52
N ARG A 266 -4.28 2.69 19.39
CA ARG A 266 -4.78 1.46 20.05
C ARG A 266 -5.93 1.70 21.03
N LYS A 267 -6.08 2.89 21.63
CA LYS A 267 -7.27 3.25 22.43
C LYS A 267 -8.45 3.55 21.50
N LEU A 268 -8.23 4.40 20.50
CA LEU A 268 -9.25 4.87 19.58
C LEU A 268 -9.86 3.73 18.77
N GLU A 269 -9.03 2.86 18.15
CA GLU A 269 -9.50 1.74 17.32
C GLU A 269 -10.46 0.82 18.09
N ARG A 270 -10.13 0.45 19.33
CA ARG A 270 -10.98 -0.40 20.19
C ARG A 270 -12.32 0.24 20.56
N ARG A 271 -12.42 1.57 20.57
CA ARG A 271 -13.68 2.29 20.77
C ARG A 271 -14.46 2.41 19.45
N LEU A 272 -13.79 2.79 18.35
CA LEU A 272 -14.37 2.85 17.00
C LEU A 272 -14.93 1.49 16.51
N ARG A 273 -14.34 0.35 16.92
CA ARG A 273 -14.87 -1.00 16.65
C ARG A 273 -16.32 -1.24 17.10
N ARG A 274 -16.88 -0.36 17.95
CA ARG A 274 -18.27 -0.42 18.40
C ARG A 274 -19.25 0.31 17.47
N ASN A 275 -18.78 1.27 16.66
CA ASN A 275 -19.65 1.96 15.70
C ASN A 275 -19.99 1.00 14.53
N ARG A 276 -21.25 0.56 14.48
CA ARG A 276 -21.77 -0.31 13.42
C ARG A 276 -21.72 0.30 12.02
N GLN A 277 -21.48 1.60 11.85
CA GLN A 277 -21.32 2.26 10.56
C GLN A 277 -19.90 2.10 9.96
N LEU A 278 -18.94 1.58 10.72
CA LEU A 278 -17.55 1.40 10.28
C LEU A 278 -17.26 -0.05 9.93
N ASP A 279 -16.85 -0.30 8.68
CA ASP A 279 -16.43 -1.60 8.17
C ASP A 279 -14.90 -1.68 8.04
N ASN A 280 -14.39 -2.91 7.87
CA ASN A 280 -12.99 -3.21 7.55
C ASN A 280 -11.92 -2.67 8.52
N LEU A 281 -12.31 -2.21 9.71
CA LEU A 281 -11.44 -1.46 10.63
C LEU A 281 -10.18 -2.24 11.06
N LEU A 282 -9.00 -1.68 10.79
CA LEU A 282 -7.70 -2.31 10.93
C LEU A 282 -6.61 -1.31 11.35
N LEU A 283 -5.94 -1.57 12.49
CA LEU A 283 -4.74 -0.83 12.89
C LEU A 283 -3.45 -1.38 12.25
N VAL A 284 -2.86 -0.62 11.32
CA VAL A 284 -1.60 -0.93 10.63
C VAL A 284 -0.40 -0.55 11.52
N LYS A 285 -0.16 -1.36 12.55
CA LYS A 285 0.85 -1.09 13.60
C LYS A 285 2.33 -1.11 13.16
N ARG A 286 2.65 -1.62 11.95
CA ARG A 286 4.04 -1.90 11.50
C ARG A 286 4.69 -0.86 10.57
N ALA A 287 3.93 0.09 10.00
CA ALA A 287 4.51 1.15 9.13
C ALA A 287 5.22 2.26 9.95
N ARG A 288 6.10 3.07 9.33
CA ARG A 288 6.86 4.19 9.97
C ARG A 288 5.91 5.08 10.78
N ILE A 289 4.88 5.59 10.11
CA ILE A 289 3.70 6.19 10.72
C ILE A 289 2.66 5.08 10.95
N PRO A 290 2.16 4.87 12.18
CA PRO A 290 1.08 3.92 12.43
C PRO A 290 -0.28 4.54 12.05
N ILE A 291 -1.16 3.78 11.41
CA ILE A 291 -2.45 4.27 10.90
C ILE A 291 -3.60 3.30 11.18
N ILE A 292 -4.77 3.83 11.50
CA ILE A 292 -6.04 3.09 11.43
C ILE A 292 -6.57 3.23 10.00
N ARG A 293 -7.02 2.13 9.39
CA ARG A 293 -7.77 2.12 8.13
C ARG A 293 -9.15 1.52 8.36
N GLY A 294 -10.17 2.00 7.64
CA GLY A 294 -11.52 1.44 7.63
C GLY A 294 -12.32 1.93 6.43
N THR A 295 -13.60 1.55 6.37
CA THR A 295 -14.55 2.00 5.33
C THR A 295 -15.81 2.54 6.02
N TYR A 296 -16.34 3.70 5.61
CA TYR A 296 -17.62 4.20 6.16
C TYR A 296 -18.80 3.65 5.34
N ARG A 297 -19.70 2.88 5.97
CA ARG A 297 -20.70 2.08 5.24
C ARG A 297 -21.68 2.92 4.41
N ARG A 298 -22.06 4.12 4.85
CA ARG A 298 -23.04 4.95 4.11
C ARG A 298 -22.49 5.50 2.78
N SER A 299 -21.18 5.72 2.67
CA SER A 299 -20.53 6.27 1.46
C SER A 299 -19.54 5.31 0.78
N ASN A 300 -19.30 4.12 1.34
CA ASN A 300 -18.33 3.13 0.84
C ASN A 300 -16.92 3.71 0.59
N LEU A 301 -16.60 4.86 1.19
CA LEU A 301 -15.29 5.49 1.14
C LEU A 301 -14.39 4.85 2.19
N ASP A 302 -13.18 4.44 1.75
CA ASP A 302 -12.11 4.09 2.66
C ASP A 302 -11.59 5.36 3.35
N PHE A 303 -11.23 5.25 4.63
CA PHE A 303 -10.66 6.34 5.42
C PHE A 303 -9.40 5.89 6.16
N GLN A 304 -8.51 6.85 6.43
CA GLN A 304 -7.26 6.63 7.14
C GLN A 304 -7.15 7.64 8.28
N ILE A 305 -6.80 7.18 9.49
CA ILE A 305 -6.52 8.05 10.64
C ILE A 305 -5.09 7.76 11.09
N GLN A 306 -4.20 8.74 10.93
CA GLN A 306 -2.85 8.72 11.48
C GLN A 306 -2.76 9.56 12.76
N HIS A 307 -1.64 9.44 13.47
CA HIS A 307 -1.29 10.37 14.53
C HIS A 307 0.17 10.76 14.34
N THR A 308 0.39 12.02 13.95
CA THR A 308 1.68 12.59 13.58
C THR A 308 1.76 14.05 13.98
N THR A 309 2.98 14.55 14.18
CA THR A 309 3.24 15.99 14.24
C THR A 309 2.93 16.66 12.90
N ASN A 310 2.72 17.99 12.90
CA ASN A 310 2.47 18.77 11.69
C ASN A 310 3.62 18.70 10.67
N ALA A 311 4.83 18.32 11.10
CA ALA A 311 5.98 18.09 10.24
C ALA A 311 5.74 17.02 9.15
N PHE A 312 4.80 16.09 9.37
CA PHE A 312 4.41 15.08 8.37
C PHE A 312 3.19 15.49 7.51
N ASN A 313 2.66 16.71 7.66
CA ASN A 313 1.48 17.18 6.94
C ASN A 313 1.86 18.00 5.69
N SER A 314 2.16 17.32 4.57
CA SER A 314 2.53 17.97 3.31
C SER A 314 1.37 18.67 2.56
N THR A 315 0.18 18.78 3.17
CA THR A 315 -0.99 19.43 2.56
C THR A 315 -0.72 20.88 2.17
N HIS A 316 -0.06 21.66 3.04
CA HIS A 316 0.27 23.06 2.76
C HIS A 316 1.31 23.20 1.64
N TYR A 317 2.34 22.34 1.63
CA TYR A 317 3.34 22.26 0.57
C TYR A 317 2.70 22.00 -0.80
N VAL A 318 1.83 20.99 -0.89
CA VAL A 318 1.12 20.65 -2.14
C VAL A 318 0.23 21.81 -2.61
N ARG A 319 -0.52 22.45 -1.70
CA ARG A 319 -1.39 23.60 -2.03
C ARG A 319 -0.61 24.82 -2.52
N ALA A 320 0.61 25.05 -2.04
CA ALA A 320 1.47 26.12 -2.54
C ALA A 320 1.90 25.85 -3.99
N TYR A 321 2.44 24.65 -4.24
CA TYR A 321 2.92 24.29 -5.57
C TYR A 321 1.80 24.17 -6.63
N LEU A 322 0.59 23.76 -6.24
CA LEU A 322 -0.59 23.78 -7.12
C LEU A 322 -1.06 25.19 -7.50
N ARG A 323 -0.76 26.21 -6.70
CA ARG A 323 -1.00 27.62 -7.06
C ARG A 323 0.11 28.16 -7.98
N GLN A 324 1.34 27.69 -7.80
CA GLN A 324 2.51 28.13 -8.56
C GLN A 324 2.54 27.55 -9.99
N TYR A 325 2.05 26.31 -10.18
CA TYR A 325 2.06 25.61 -11.47
C TYR A 325 0.67 25.00 -11.75
N PRO A 326 -0.20 25.68 -12.52
CA PRO A 326 -1.59 25.25 -12.74
C PRO A 326 -1.74 23.85 -13.34
N THR A 327 -0.83 23.46 -14.24
CA THR A 327 -0.81 22.15 -14.91
C THR A 327 -0.56 20.98 -13.97
N LEU A 328 0.07 21.18 -12.80
CA LEU A 328 0.35 20.09 -11.86
C LEU A 328 -0.90 19.34 -11.42
N ARG A 329 -2.06 20.02 -11.33
CA ARG A 329 -3.31 19.35 -10.95
C ARG A 329 -3.77 18.36 -12.02
N SER A 330 -3.76 18.77 -13.28
CA SER A 330 -4.26 17.93 -14.37
C SER A 330 -3.29 16.79 -14.70
N LEU A 331 -1.98 17.09 -14.77
CA LEU A 331 -0.91 16.10 -14.87
C LEU A 331 -0.97 15.06 -13.73
N PHE A 332 -1.14 15.51 -12.49
CA PHE A 332 -1.28 14.61 -11.34
C PHE A 332 -2.50 13.70 -11.48
N LEU A 333 -3.68 14.24 -11.84
CA LEU A 333 -4.90 13.43 -11.96
C LEU A 333 -4.77 12.36 -13.06
N VAL A 334 -4.21 12.70 -14.23
CA VAL A 334 -3.90 11.73 -15.29
C VAL A 334 -2.95 10.64 -14.77
N LEU A 335 -1.74 11.01 -14.35
CA LEU A 335 -0.69 10.05 -13.98
C LEU A 335 -1.06 9.21 -12.75
N ARG A 336 -1.75 9.81 -11.76
CA ARG A 336 -2.20 9.13 -10.54
C ARG A 336 -3.30 8.11 -10.84
N HIS A 337 -4.14 8.35 -11.85
CA HIS A 337 -5.16 7.42 -12.30
C HIS A 337 -4.56 6.31 -13.18
N VAL A 338 -3.66 6.67 -14.11
CA VAL A 338 -2.91 5.76 -14.99
C VAL A 338 -2.14 4.68 -14.20
N LEU A 339 -1.49 5.06 -13.10
CA LEU A 339 -0.83 4.12 -12.18
C LEU A 339 -1.83 3.34 -11.31
N MET A 340 -3.00 3.91 -11.00
CA MET A 340 -4.04 3.22 -10.21
C MET A 340 -4.66 2.05 -10.96
N MET A 341 -4.97 2.22 -12.25
CA MET A 341 -5.57 1.19 -13.11
C MET A 341 -4.66 -0.03 -13.30
N ARG A 342 -3.34 0.17 -13.21
CA ARG A 342 -2.29 -0.87 -13.30
C ARG A 342 -1.78 -1.35 -11.94
N GLY A 343 -2.36 -0.86 -10.84
CA GLY A 343 -2.00 -1.27 -9.47
C GLY A 343 -0.66 -0.72 -8.95
N LEU A 344 0.02 0.13 -9.73
CA LEU A 344 1.34 0.70 -9.44
C LEU A 344 1.30 1.92 -8.50
N SER A 345 0.13 2.35 -8.03
CA SER A 345 -0.03 3.54 -7.17
C SER A 345 0.06 3.28 -5.65
N ASP A 346 0.39 2.05 -5.21
CA ASP A 346 0.37 1.63 -3.80
C ASP A 346 1.80 1.39 -3.29
N GLY A 347 2.32 2.34 -2.52
CA GLY A 347 3.65 2.24 -1.90
C GLY A 347 3.80 1.10 -0.90
N SER A 348 2.71 0.56 -0.34
CA SER A 348 2.77 -0.65 0.49
C SER A 348 2.95 -1.93 -0.32
N LYS A 349 2.74 -1.85 -1.65
CA LYS A 349 3.01 -2.89 -2.65
C LYS A 349 4.19 -2.53 -3.57
N GLN A 350 5.10 -1.67 -3.09
CA GLN A 350 6.31 -1.23 -3.79
C GLN A 350 6.08 -0.33 -5.04
N GLY A 351 4.87 0.21 -5.20
CA GLY A 351 4.54 1.19 -6.24
C GLY A 351 4.85 2.65 -5.84
N LEU A 352 4.55 3.58 -6.74
CA LEU A 352 4.74 5.02 -6.55
C LEU A 352 3.47 5.64 -5.94
N SER A 353 3.53 6.03 -4.66
CA SER A 353 2.40 6.62 -3.95
C SER A 353 2.20 8.11 -4.28
N SER A 354 1.07 8.68 -3.85
CA SER A 354 0.62 10.03 -4.27
C SER A 354 1.63 11.15 -4.02
N TYR A 355 2.28 11.24 -2.84
CA TYR A 355 3.20 12.34 -2.54
C TYR A 355 4.55 12.22 -3.29
N PRO A 356 5.20 11.04 -3.38
CA PRO A 356 6.30 10.81 -4.33
C PRO A 356 5.94 11.14 -5.79
N LEU A 357 4.75 10.75 -6.27
CA LEU A 357 4.29 11.08 -7.62
C LEU A 357 4.15 12.60 -7.83
N PHE A 358 3.56 13.32 -6.87
CA PHE A 358 3.45 14.78 -6.95
C PHE A 358 4.81 15.46 -7.06
N ASN A 359 5.79 15.04 -6.24
CA ASN A 359 7.15 15.59 -6.29
C ASN A 359 7.89 15.20 -7.59
N ALA A 360 7.62 14.03 -8.17
CA ALA A 360 8.18 13.63 -9.46
C ALA A 360 7.67 14.52 -10.61
N ILE A 361 6.37 14.82 -10.64
CA ILE A 361 5.79 15.73 -11.65
C ILE A 361 6.27 17.16 -11.42
N LEU A 362 6.37 17.62 -10.16
CA LEU A 362 6.93 18.92 -9.83
C LEU A 362 8.40 19.05 -10.27
N ALA A 363 9.20 17.99 -10.14
CA ALA A 363 10.58 17.97 -10.62
C ALA A 363 10.66 18.10 -12.15
N SER A 364 9.85 17.35 -12.93
CA SER A 364 9.87 17.49 -14.40
C SER A 364 9.41 18.87 -14.84
N VAL A 365 8.33 19.42 -14.27
CA VAL A 365 7.81 20.75 -14.61
C VAL A 365 8.84 21.85 -14.30
N LYS A 366 9.56 21.77 -13.17
CA LYS A 366 10.65 22.71 -12.88
C LYS A 366 11.88 22.51 -13.79
N LEU A 367 12.21 21.29 -14.19
CA LEU A 367 13.30 21.00 -15.13
C LEU A 367 12.97 21.50 -16.55
N ASP A 368 11.70 21.47 -16.95
CA ASP A 368 11.22 22.05 -18.20
C ASP A 368 11.24 23.59 -18.14
N GLU A 369 10.81 24.19 -17.02
CA GLU A 369 10.91 25.65 -16.76
C GLU A 369 12.36 26.15 -16.80
N GLN A 370 13.30 25.41 -16.21
CA GLN A 370 14.74 25.72 -16.27
C GLN A 370 15.32 25.68 -17.69
N GLN A 371 14.74 24.87 -18.58
CA GLN A 371 15.13 24.73 -19.98
C GLN A 371 14.32 25.64 -20.93
N SER A 372 13.50 26.55 -20.40
CA SER A 372 12.61 27.44 -21.17
C SER A 372 11.67 26.70 -22.14
N ARG A 373 11.27 25.47 -21.78
CA ARG A 373 10.35 24.64 -22.59
C ARG A 373 8.89 25.08 -22.43
N PRO A 374 7.99 24.68 -23.35
CA PRO A 374 6.56 24.98 -23.24
C PRO A 374 5.94 24.57 -21.91
N SER A 375 5.07 25.43 -21.38
CA SER A 375 4.43 25.27 -20.08
C SER A 375 3.05 24.61 -20.13
N ASP A 376 2.65 24.11 -21.30
CA ASP A 376 1.37 23.44 -21.52
C ASP A 376 1.35 22.00 -20.99
N ALA A 377 0.16 21.47 -20.73
CA ALA A 377 -0.01 20.17 -20.08
C ALA A 377 0.39 18.99 -21.00
N GLY A 378 0.24 19.12 -22.32
CA GLY A 378 0.63 18.12 -23.31
C GLY A 378 2.15 17.96 -23.38
N SER A 379 2.87 19.06 -23.59
CA SER A 379 4.34 19.08 -23.59
C SER A 379 4.92 18.58 -22.27
N GLN A 380 4.35 18.99 -21.14
CA GLN A 380 4.82 18.56 -19.81
C GLN A 380 4.50 17.08 -19.52
N LEU A 381 3.39 16.53 -20.02
CA LEU A 381 3.12 15.09 -19.92
C LEU A 381 4.12 14.28 -20.75
N LEU A 382 4.42 14.71 -21.97
CA LEU A 382 5.41 14.06 -22.83
C LEU A 382 6.82 14.17 -22.25
N SER A 383 7.20 15.32 -21.70
CA SER A 383 8.48 15.53 -21.01
C SER A 383 8.58 14.70 -19.73
N PHE A 384 7.52 14.60 -18.92
CA PHE A 384 7.49 13.70 -17.77
C PHE A 384 7.66 12.22 -18.19
N LEU A 385 6.87 11.76 -19.16
CA LEU A 385 6.92 10.36 -19.59
C LEU A 385 8.29 9.98 -20.16
N GLN A 386 8.96 10.91 -20.84
CA GLN A 386 10.32 10.74 -21.35
C GLN A 386 11.38 10.78 -20.24
N LEU A 387 11.37 11.83 -19.40
CA LEU A 387 12.33 11.97 -18.29
C LEU A 387 12.32 10.73 -17.38
N TYR A 388 11.14 10.20 -17.07
CA TYR A 388 10.98 9.02 -16.24
C TYR A 388 11.10 7.68 -16.98
N SER A 389 11.08 7.64 -18.32
CA SER A 389 11.52 6.44 -19.06
C SER A 389 13.05 6.35 -19.14
N ASP A 390 13.72 7.49 -19.30
CA ASP A 390 15.11 7.55 -19.78
C ASP A 390 16.15 7.62 -18.64
N ILE A 391 15.78 8.07 -17.43
CA ILE A 391 16.68 8.14 -16.27
C ILE A 391 17.12 6.75 -15.78
N ASP A 392 18.43 6.54 -15.63
CA ASP A 392 18.97 5.42 -14.86
C ASP A 392 18.96 5.74 -13.35
N PHE A 393 18.02 5.13 -12.62
CA PHE A 393 17.93 5.25 -11.16
C PHE A 393 19.02 4.51 -10.37
N ALA A 394 19.94 3.79 -11.01
CA ALA A 394 21.13 3.27 -10.34
C ALA A 394 22.23 4.34 -10.18
N THR A 395 22.36 5.26 -11.14
CA THR A 395 23.37 6.34 -11.15
C THR A 395 22.81 7.74 -10.89
N THR A 396 21.50 7.95 -11.10
CA THR A 396 20.87 9.28 -11.08
C THR A 396 19.66 9.34 -10.15
N GLY A 397 19.69 10.29 -9.23
CA GLY A 397 18.57 10.68 -8.38
C GLY A 397 17.93 11.99 -8.82
N ILE A 398 16.80 12.35 -8.21
CA ILE A 398 16.05 13.57 -8.57
C ILE A 398 15.75 14.39 -7.30
N ALA A 399 15.80 15.71 -7.41
CA ALA A 399 15.22 16.63 -6.45
C ALA A 399 14.23 17.59 -7.15
N ALA A 400 13.15 17.94 -6.44
CA ALA A 400 12.24 19.01 -6.85
C ALA A 400 12.60 20.36 -6.21
N ASP A 401 13.52 20.42 -5.25
CA ASP A 401 14.01 21.67 -4.65
C ASP A 401 15.49 21.60 -4.21
N PRO A 402 16.36 22.49 -4.72
CA PRO A 402 16.25 23.04 -6.08
C PRO A 402 16.03 21.90 -7.08
N ALA A 403 15.36 22.19 -8.21
CA ALA A 403 15.15 21.18 -9.25
C ALA A 403 16.49 20.81 -9.91
N ALA A 404 16.84 19.53 -9.82
CA ALA A 404 18.13 19.00 -10.29
C ALA A 404 18.07 17.47 -10.46
N LEU A 405 18.89 16.98 -11.40
CA LEU A 405 19.35 15.59 -11.41
C LEU A 405 20.59 15.50 -10.51
N LEU A 406 20.65 14.47 -9.67
CA LEU A 406 21.67 14.29 -8.63
C LEU A 406 22.50 13.03 -8.92
N PRO A 407 23.82 13.11 -9.16
CA PRO A 407 24.64 11.91 -9.35
C PRO A 407 24.74 11.11 -8.05
N ILE A 408 24.48 9.81 -8.14
CA ILE A 408 24.57 8.85 -7.02
C ILE A 408 25.90 8.10 -7.16
N GLY A 409 26.68 8.05 -6.06
CA GLY A 409 27.90 7.24 -5.98
C GLY A 409 29.15 7.76 -6.72
N GLN A 410 29.08 8.90 -7.42
CA GLN A 410 30.25 9.51 -8.04
C GLN A 410 31.02 10.41 -7.05
N SER A 411 32.30 10.11 -6.85
CA SER A 411 33.20 10.86 -5.95
C SER A 411 34.05 11.87 -6.74
N THR A 412 33.45 12.98 -7.17
CA THR A 412 34.15 14.07 -7.86
C THR A 412 34.92 14.95 -6.86
N ALA A 413 36.20 14.64 -6.63
CA ALA A 413 37.07 15.41 -5.76
C ALA A 413 37.59 16.68 -6.46
N SER A 414 36.76 17.72 -6.54
CA SER A 414 37.13 19.01 -7.13
C SER A 414 36.26 20.18 -6.63
N SER A 415 36.88 21.14 -5.91
CA SER A 415 36.69 22.61 -6.00
C SER A 415 35.26 23.21 -5.95
N THR A 416 34.91 24.24 -5.14
CA THR A 416 35.66 25.06 -4.15
C THR A 416 34.65 25.84 -3.27
N SER A 417 35.05 26.28 -2.07
CA SER A 417 34.52 27.45 -1.31
C SER A 417 33.01 27.80 -1.37
N GLY A 418 32.29 27.60 -0.25
CA GLY A 418 31.05 28.34 0.04
C GLY A 418 29.86 27.53 0.57
N ASP A 419 29.77 27.37 1.90
CA ASP A 419 28.58 27.17 2.75
C ASP A 419 27.52 26.11 2.38
N SER A 420 27.77 25.26 1.38
CA SER A 420 26.75 24.39 0.76
C SER A 420 26.84 22.90 1.14
N GLU A 421 27.77 22.52 2.01
CA GLU A 421 28.29 21.15 2.07
C GLU A 421 27.25 20.09 2.54
N GLN A 422 26.44 20.40 3.57
CA GLN A 422 25.55 19.42 4.21
C GLN A 422 24.44 18.82 3.31
N HIS A 423 24.05 19.48 2.20
CA HIS A 423 22.90 19.05 1.39
C HIS A 423 23.20 17.99 0.32
N THR A 424 24.46 17.53 0.23
CA THR A 424 24.89 16.58 -0.81
C THR A 424 25.18 15.15 -0.30
N ASP A 425 25.50 14.98 0.99
CA ASP A 425 25.98 13.69 1.50
C ASP A 425 24.90 12.61 1.63
N ALA A 426 23.63 12.97 1.84
CA ALA A 426 22.52 12.00 1.90
C ALA A 426 22.36 11.19 0.60
N ALA A 427 22.68 11.78 -0.56
CA ALA A 427 22.69 11.08 -1.84
C ALA A 427 23.96 10.23 -2.04
N ARG A 428 25.12 10.70 -1.54
CA ARG A 428 26.41 9.99 -1.59
C ARG A 428 26.44 8.76 -0.69
N ALA A 429 25.83 8.83 0.49
CA ALA A 429 25.84 7.77 1.50
C ALA A 429 24.86 6.61 1.23
N ARG A 430 24.03 6.69 0.18
CA ARG A 430 23.06 5.65 -0.17
C ARG A 430 23.77 4.46 -0.82
N PRO A 431 23.67 3.22 -0.29
CA PRO A 431 24.12 2.05 -1.01
C PRO A 431 23.37 1.95 -2.35
N ALA A 432 24.07 1.61 -3.43
CA ALA A 432 23.48 1.45 -4.75
C ALA A 432 22.52 0.24 -4.79
N PHE A 433 21.26 0.45 -4.41
CA PHE A 433 20.17 -0.50 -4.59
C PHE A 433 19.67 -0.39 -6.04
N PRO A 434 20.02 -1.32 -6.97
CA PRO A 434 19.88 -1.11 -8.42
C PRO A 434 18.43 -1.12 -8.94
N ASN A 435 17.45 -1.19 -8.03
CA ASN A 435 16.02 -1.39 -8.32
C ASN A 435 15.13 -0.37 -7.59
N ALA A 436 15.65 0.71 -7.00
CA ALA A 436 14.86 1.66 -6.22
C ALA A 436 15.15 3.12 -6.59
N MET A 437 14.11 3.84 -7.01
CA MET A 437 14.11 5.28 -7.26
C MET A 437 14.78 6.06 -6.11
N TYR A 438 15.48 7.16 -6.41
CA TYR A 438 15.84 8.18 -5.42
C TYR A 438 15.13 9.48 -5.74
N LEU A 439 14.37 10.01 -4.78
CA LEU A 439 13.65 11.28 -4.92
C LEU A 439 13.75 12.03 -3.59
N ARG A 440 14.56 13.09 -3.54
CA ARG A 440 14.76 13.89 -2.32
C ARG A 440 13.47 14.64 -1.99
N ASP A 441 12.96 14.46 -0.78
CA ASP A 441 11.80 15.20 -0.26
C ASP A 441 12.16 16.68 -0.07
N PRO A 442 11.42 17.63 -0.68
CA PRO A 442 11.62 19.06 -0.47
C PRO A 442 11.32 19.56 0.96
N ALA A 443 10.50 18.85 1.73
CA ALA A 443 10.17 19.22 3.11
C ALA A 443 11.18 18.67 4.14
N ASP A 444 11.78 17.51 3.84
CA ASP A 444 12.77 16.82 4.68
C ASP A 444 13.91 16.31 3.80
N PRO A 445 15.00 17.08 3.59
CA PRO A 445 16.11 16.68 2.71
C PRO A 445 16.80 15.36 3.08
N SER A 446 16.57 14.80 4.28
CA SER A 446 17.05 13.47 4.69
C SER A 446 16.15 12.32 4.19
N ASN A 447 14.91 12.63 3.79
CA ASN A 447 13.87 11.67 3.42
C ASN A 447 13.90 11.38 1.91
N ASP A 448 14.16 10.12 1.57
CA ASP A 448 14.05 9.60 0.21
C ASP A 448 12.64 9.07 -0.05
N LEU A 449 11.85 9.84 -0.82
CA LEU A 449 10.50 9.49 -1.26
C LEU A 449 10.48 8.28 -2.21
N GLY A 450 11.58 8.04 -2.92
CA GLY A 450 11.74 6.93 -3.86
C GLY A 450 12.02 5.58 -3.18
N ARG A 451 12.48 5.58 -1.91
CA ARG A 451 12.97 4.41 -1.16
C ARG A 451 12.06 3.17 -1.18
N ASN A 452 10.75 3.37 -1.20
CA ASN A 452 9.77 2.26 -1.19
C ASN A 452 9.33 1.83 -2.62
N CYS A 453 9.69 2.58 -3.66
CA CYS A 453 9.28 2.34 -5.04
C CYS A 453 10.24 1.36 -5.74
N SER A 454 10.25 0.09 -5.30
CA SER A 454 11.08 -0.95 -5.91
C SER A 454 10.47 -1.61 -7.16
N LEU A 455 9.26 -1.21 -7.57
CA LEU A 455 8.70 -1.51 -8.89
C LEU A 455 9.10 -0.47 -9.96
N ILE A 456 10.06 0.43 -9.68
CA ILE A 456 10.43 1.53 -10.58
C ILE A 456 10.68 1.06 -12.02
N ARG A 457 11.43 -0.04 -12.24
CA ARG A 457 11.68 -0.57 -13.60
C ARG A 457 10.40 -0.94 -14.37
N HIS A 458 9.35 -1.42 -13.70
CA HIS A 458 8.05 -1.68 -14.33
C HIS A 458 7.30 -0.37 -14.65
N ILE A 459 7.46 0.66 -13.82
CA ILE A 459 6.92 2.00 -14.05
C ILE A 459 7.64 2.67 -15.24
N GLN A 460 8.97 2.56 -15.34
CA GLN A 460 9.75 3.07 -16.48
C GLN A 460 9.36 2.38 -17.79
N ALA A 461 9.28 1.04 -17.80
CA ALA A 461 8.81 0.29 -18.97
C ALA A 461 7.37 0.67 -19.36
N GLN A 462 6.53 1.00 -18.38
CA GLN A 462 5.16 1.46 -18.61
C GLN A 462 5.12 2.88 -19.21
N PHE A 463 5.92 3.81 -18.68
CA PHE A 463 6.03 5.17 -19.20
C PHE A 463 6.67 5.21 -20.58
N TYR A 464 7.70 4.39 -20.85
CA TYR A 464 8.28 4.24 -22.19
C TYR A 464 7.24 3.81 -23.24
N ALA A 465 6.46 2.77 -22.93
CA ALA A 465 5.40 2.29 -23.82
C ALA A 465 4.31 3.34 -24.06
N MET A 466 3.94 4.10 -23.02
CA MET A 466 2.98 5.21 -23.08
C MET A 466 3.50 6.40 -23.90
N ASN A 467 4.75 6.81 -23.66
CA ASN A 467 5.43 7.89 -24.38
C ASN A 467 5.42 7.59 -25.89
N ARG A 468 5.78 6.37 -26.27
CA ARG A 468 5.83 5.94 -27.68
C ARG A 468 4.45 5.93 -28.37
N ASP A 469 3.41 5.39 -27.72
CA ASP A 469 2.04 5.40 -28.29
C ASP A 469 1.49 6.84 -28.36
N LEU A 470 1.61 7.60 -27.28
CA LEU A 470 1.07 8.96 -27.20
C LEU A 470 1.77 9.92 -28.17
N ARG A 471 3.12 9.86 -28.30
CA ARG A 471 3.87 10.63 -29.31
C ARG A 471 3.44 10.24 -30.72
N GLY A 472 3.35 8.95 -31.03
CA GLY A 472 2.88 8.48 -32.33
C GLY A 472 1.49 9.01 -32.70
N ARG A 473 0.56 9.15 -31.73
CA ARG A 473 -0.77 9.74 -31.97
C ARG A 473 -0.74 11.27 -32.12
N VAL A 474 0.11 11.96 -31.36
CA VAL A 474 0.31 13.42 -31.44
C VAL A 474 0.99 13.83 -32.76
N GLU A 475 1.96 13.04 -33.21
CA GLU A 475 2.72 13.28 -34.45
C GLU A 475 1.90 12.97 -35.72
N ASN A 476 1.02 11.96 -35.66
CA ASN A 476 0.08 11.64 -36.75
C ASN A 476 -1.25 12.42 -36.64
N TRP A 477 -1.33 13.46 -35.79
CA TRP A 477 -2.54 14.26 -35.63
C TRP A 477 -2.82 15.12 -36.86
N GLN A 478 -4.02 15.02 -37.42
CA GLN A 478 -4.47 15.79 -38.58
C GLN A 478 -5.80 16.48 -38.27
N PRO A 479 -5.89 17.83 -38.34
CA PRO A 479 -7.13 18.54 -38.04
C PRO A 479 -8.22 18.35 -39.10
N GLU A 480 -7.85 17.99 -40.34
CA GLU A 480 -8.78 17.84 -41.47
C GLU A 480 -9.58 16.54 -41.44
N THR A 481 -9.13 15.51 -40.70
CA THR A 481 -9.76 14.19 -40.63
C THR A 481 -10.67 14.02 -39.40
N MET A 482 -11.07 15.12 -38.76
CA MET A 482 -11.91 15.12 -37.56
C MET A 482 -13.28 14.44 -37.76
N GLN A 483 -13.37 13.20 -37.28
CA GLN A 483 -14.62 12.64 -36.80
C GLN A 483 -15.14 13.49 -35.62
N THR A 484 -16.45 13.57 -35.45
CA THR A 484 -17.09 14.29 -34.34
C THR A 484 -17.80 13.29 -33.42
N PRO A 485 -17.39 13.15 -32.13
CA PRO A 485 -16.25 13.79 -31.47
C PRO A 485 -14.88 13.26 -31.97
N PRO A 486 -13.79 14.03 -31.78
CA PRO A 486 -12.43 13.61 -32.16
C PRO A 486 -11.96 12.38 -31.38
N GLN A 487 -10.99 11.63 -31.91
CA GLN A 487 -10.42 10.48 -31.21
C GLN A 487 -9.55 10.93 -30.01
N PRO A 488 -9.74 10.36 -28.80
CA PRO A 488 -8.92 10.69 -27.64
C PRO A 488 -7.48 10.17 -27.73
N LEU A 489 -6.53 11.07 -27.50
CA LEU A 489 -5.10 10.79 -27.40
C LEU A 489 -4.79 10.09 -26.07
N LEU A 490 -5.45 10.49 -24.97
CA LEU A 490 -5.28 9.84 -23.64
C LEU A 490 -5.80 8.39 -23.60
N GLN A 491 -6.51 7.92 -24.63
CA GLN A 491 -6.87 6.50 -24.75
C GLN A 491 -5.63 5.58 -24.77
N ALA A 492 -4.46 6.08 -25.17
CA ALA A 492 -3.17 5.38 -25.03
C ALA A 492 -2.85 4.98 -23.57
N LEU A 493 -3.38 5.73 -22.59
CA LEU A 493 -2.99 5.64 -21.19
C LEU A 493 -4.04 4.91 -20.31
N VAL A 494 -5.30 4.86 -20.73
CA VAL A 494 -6.45 4.53 -19.86
C VAL A 494 -7.23 3.26 -20.27
N GLY A 495 -8.24 2.87 -19.49
CA GLY A 495 -9.04 1.63 -19.67
C GLY A 495 -10.55 1.87 -19.74
N ASP A 496 -11.36 0.83 -19.49
CA ASP A 496 -12.83 0.95 -19.37
C ASP A 496 -13.24 1.65 -18.06
N TYR A 497 -14.14 2.62 -18.15
CA TYR A 497 -14.66 3.41 -17.02
C TYR A 497 -16.03 2.92 -16.51
N LYS A 498 -16.64 1.91 -17.14
CA LYS A 498 -17.98 1.40 -16.80
C LYS A 498 -18.19 1.12 -15.31
N ILE A 499 -17.23 0.45 -14.66
CA ILE A 499 -17.32 0.13 -13.21
C ILE A 499 -17.09 1.39 -12.35
N PHE A 500 -16.24 2.30 -12.81
CA PHE A 500 -15.93 3.54 -12.11
C PHE A 500 -17.10 4.55 -12.14
N GLU A 501 -17.79 4.73 -13.26
CA GLU A 501 -19.00 5.56 -13.31
C GLU A 501 -20.15 4.96 -12.47
N LEU A 502 -20.23 3.63 -12.30
CA LEU A 502 -21.21 3.00 -11.39
C LEU A 502 -20.92 3.32 -9.91
N ASP A 503 -19.66 3.17 -9.46
CA ASP A 503 -19.25 3.56 -8.10
C ASP A 503 -19.46 5.07 -7.86
N ARG A 504 -19.25 5.90 -8.88
CA ARG A 504 -19.50 7.36 -8.85
C ARG A 504 -20.99 7.71 -8.79
N ALA A 505 -21.83 7.12 -9.64
CA ALA A 505 -23.28 7.32 -9.63
C ALA A 505 -23.88 6.91 -8.27
N TRP A 506 -23.41 5.80 -7.72
CA TRP A 506 -23.76 5.37 -6.36
C TRP A 506 -23.34 6.43 -5.31
N LEU A 507 -22.13 7.00 -5.40
CA LEU A 507 -21.65 8.01 -4.45
C LEU A 507 -22.46 9.31 -4.53
N ARG A 508 -22.79 9.79 -5.74
CA ARG A 508 -23.72 10.91 -5.99
C ARG A 508 -25.08 10.64 -5.33
N LYS A 509 -25.66 9.45 -5.54
CA LYS A 509 -26.93 9.01 -4.91
C LYS A 509 -26.86 9.03 -3.37
N LYS A 510 -25.68 8.91 -2.74
CA LYS A 510 -25.52 8.98 -1.27
C LYS A 510 -25.28 10.38 -0.70
N GLY A 511 -24.71 11.30 -1.49
CA GLY A 511 -24.62 12.72 -1.12
C GLY A 511 -25.99 13.39 -1.20
N ASN A 512 -26.67 13.24 -2.34
CA ASN A 512 -27.98 13.86 -2.61
C ASN A 512 -29.07 13.41 -1.62
N LEU A 513 -28.90 12.27 -0.93
CA LEU A 513 -29.77 11.78 0.15
C LEU A 513 -29.55 12.50 1.51
N GLY A 514 -28.96 13.69 1.51
CA GLY A 514 -29.52 14.89 2.18
C GLY A 514 -29.46 15.02 3.71
N GLU A 515 -29.63 13.96 4.49
CA GLU A 515 -29.77 14.07 5.95
C GLU A 515 -28.52 13.63 6.73
N PRO A 516 -27.99 14.47 7.64
CA PRO A 516 -27.13 14.03 8.74
C PRO A 516 -27.97 13.27 9.79
N PRO A 517 -27.38 12.31 10.53
CA PRO A 517 -28.14 11.53 11.51
C PRO A 517 -28.56 12.38 12.71
N SER A 518 -29.85 12.71 12.80
CA SER A 518 -30.47 13.24 14.02
C SER A 518 -30.44 12.15 15.11
N VAL A 519 -29.86 12.48 16.27
CA VAL A 519 -29.68 11.51 17.37
C VAL A 519 -30.93 11.49 18.26
N HIS A 520 -32.05 11.03 17.69
CA HIS A 520 -33.29 10.77 18.44
C HIS A 520 -33.78 9.33 18.23
N ALA A 521 -34.43 8.80 19.26
CA ALA A 521 -34.68 7.37 19.40
C ALA A 521 -36.09 6.99 18.96
N GLY A 522 -36.19 5.84 18.28
CA GLY A 522 -37.42 5.05 18.16
C GLY A 522 -38.47 5.59 17.19
N THR A 523 -38.62 4.91 16.05
CA THR A 523 -39.83 4.13 15.72
C THR A 523 -39.55 3.33 14.45
N ALA A 524 -39.92 2.05 14.43
CA ALA A 524 -39.81 1.23 13.22
C ALA A 524 -41.15 1.25 12.49
N ILE A 525 -41.14 1.66 11.21
CA ILE A 525 -42.25 1.44 10.28
C ILE A 525 -41.77 0.48 9.20
N SER A 526 -42.54 -0.59 9.01
CA SER A 526 -42.25 -1.65 8.04
C SER A 526 -43.01 -1.40 6.74
N MET A 527 -42.32 -1.51 5.60
CA MET A 527 -42.94 -1.79 4.31
C MET A 527 -42.19 -2.94 3.64
N SER A 528 -42.94 -3.86 3.05
CA SER A 528 -42.46 -5.20 2.68
C SER A 528 -42.19 -5.34 1.18
N SER A 529 -40.95 -5.66 0.81
CA SER A 529 -40.62 -6.17 -0.53
C SER A 529 -40.97 -7.66 -0.67
N PRO A 530 -41.35 -8.14 -1.88
CA PRO A 530 -41.77 -9.53 -2.09
C PRO A 530 -40.60 -10.53 -2.03
N ARG A 531 -40.93 -11.80 -1.74
CA ARG A 531 -39.95 -12.90 -1.63
C ARG A 531 -39.47 -13.36 -3.02
N ILE A 532 -38.17 -13.38 -3.23
CA ILE A 532 -37.50 -14.24 -4.23
C ILE A 532 -36.57 -15.20 -3.47
N VAL A 533 -36.57 -16.48 -3.89
CA VAL A 533 -35.89 -17.56 -3.17
C VAL A 533 -34.38 -17.51 -3.35
N THR A 534 -33.62 -17.50 -2.26
CA THR A 534 -32.16 -17.56 -2.26
C THR A 534 -31.66 -18.91 -1.71
N PRO A 535 -30.66 -19.56 -2.34
CA PRO A 535 -30.07 -20.78 -1.80
C PRO A 535 -29.17 -20.49 -0.59
N HIS A 536 -29.26 -21.32 0.45
CA HIS A 536 -28.62 -21.11 1.75
C HIS A 536 -27.09 -20.97 1.73
N GLN A 537 -26.57 -20.11 2.62
CA GLN A 537 -25.46 -20.50 3.50
C GLN A 537 -25.84 -20.23 4.96
N TYR A 538 -25.75 -21.27 5.80
CA TYR A 538 -26.31 -21.27 7.16
C TYR A 538 -25.52 -20.41 8.15
N GLY A 539 -26.24 -19.50 8.82
CA GLY A 539 -25.95 -19.09 10.19
C GLY A 539 -27.09 -19.58 11.08
N GLY A 540 -26.83 -20.55 11.96
CA GLY A 540 -27.81 -21.05 12.93
C GLY A 540 -27.43 -20.60 14.34
N SER A 541 -28.37 -19.99 15.05
CA SER A 541 -28.23 -19.60 16.47
C SER A 541 -29.34 -20.25 17.27
N PHE A 542 -28.99 -20.89 18.38
CA PHE A 542 -29.93 -21.32 19.42
C PHE A 542 -29.28 -21.18 20.80
N GLY A 543 -30.12 -21.18 21.83
CA GLY A 543 -29.77 -20.82 23.21
C GLY A 543 -28.90 -21.85 23.95
N PRO A 544 -28.69 -21.63 25.26
CA PRO A 544 -27.82 -22.47 26.06
C PRO A 544 -28.50 -23.82 26.36
N ASP A 545 -27.80 -24.93 26.13
CA ASP A 545 -28.08 -26.14 26.89
C ASP A 545 -26.88 -27.09 27.04
N SER A 546 -27.06 -28.02 27.98
CA SER A 546 -26.21 -29.08 28.51
C SER A 546 -24.89 -29.48 27.80
N ARG A 547 -23.85 -29.62 28.63
CA ARG A 547 -22.60 -30.31 28.32
C ARG A 547 -22.85 -31.75 27.84
N ARG A 548 -22.22 -32.17 26.76
CA ARG A 548 -21.72 -33.55 26.58
C ARG A 548 -20.47 -33.55 25.71
N ALA A 549 -19.51 -34.40 26.06
CA ALA A 549 -18.24 -34.55 25.32
C ALA A 549 -18.40 -35.68 24.30
N ASP A 550 -17.90 -35.48 23.08
CA ASP A 550 -17.91 -36.50 22.04
C ASP A 550 -16.65 -36.43 21.16
N ILE A 551 -16.08 -37.60 20.81
CA ILE A 551 -14.69 -37.73 20.33
C ILE A 551 -14.67 -37.90 18.80
N GLY A 552 -14.92 -36.78 18.10
CA GLY A 552 -15.01 -36.74 16.63
C GLY A 552 -13.65 -36.64 15.91
N ARG A 553 -13.38 -37.58 14.99
CA ARG A 553 -12.14 -37.60 14.16
C ARG A 553 -11.98 -36.34 13.29
N PRO A 554 -10.74 -35.81 13.10
CA PRO A 554 -10.51 -34.53 12.43
C PRO A 554 -10.82 -34.54 10.92
N ARG A 555 -11.30 -33.40 10.41
CA ARG A 555 -11.84 -33.21 9.05
C ARG A 555 -10.83 -33.29 7.89
N PHE A 556 -9.59 -33.71 8.14
CA PHE A 556 -8.50 -33.78 7.15
C PHE A 556 -8.81 -34.73 5.99
N PHE A 557 -9.22 -35.97 6.30
CA PHE A 557 -9.36 -37.05 5.32
C PHE A 557 -10.49 -36.85 4.29
N LYS A 558 -11.46 -35.95 4.53
CA LYS A 558 -12.60 -35.72 3.62
C LYS A 558 -12.30 -34.85 2.39
N ARG A 559 -11.02 -34.51 2.12
CA ARG A 559 -10.65 -33.64 0.97
C ARG A 559 -9.56 -34.17 0.03
N LEU A 560 -9.04 -35.39 0.24
CA LEU A 560 -7.98 -35.95 -0.61
C LEU A 560 -8.40 -36.12 -2.09
N LEU A 561 -9.68 -36.35 -2.39
CA LEU A 561 -10.13 -36.79 -3.72
C LEU A 561 -10.68 -35.66 -4.62
N LYS A 562 -10.05 -34.47 -4.64
CA LYS A 562 -10.40 -33.37 -5.57
C LYS A 562 -9.19 -32.82 -6.33
N PHE A 563 -8.91 -33.42 -7.48
CA PHE A 563 -7.75 -33.11 -8.34
C PHE A 563 -7.71 -31.74 -9.06
N PRO A 564 -8.83 -31.11 -9.53
CA PRO A 564 -8.74 -30.02 -10.51
C PRO A 564 -8.42 -28.62 -9.92
N GLN A 565 -7.82 -28.53 -8.73
CA GLN A 565 -7.43 -27.26 -8.07
C GLN A 565 -6.08 -27.36 -7.33
N MET A 566 -5.18 -28.24 -7.80
CA MET A 566 -3.91 -28.55 -7.13
C MET A 566 -2.73 -27.75 -7.71
N ASP A 567 -2.00 -27.05 -6.84
CA ASP A 567 -0.90 -26.15 -7.19
C ASP A 567 0.44 -26.92 -7.22
N PHE A 568 0.63 -27.68 -8.30
CA PHE A 568 1.85 -28.50 -8.48
C PHE A 568 3.10 -27.66 -8.79
N GLU A 569 2.95 -26.48 -9.39
CA GLU A 569 4.07 -25.56 -9.64
C GLU A 569 4.71 -25.12 -8.33
N MET A 570 3.89 -24.67 -7.36
CA MET A 570 4.38 -24.35 -6.02
C MET A 570 4.96 -25.57 -5.30
N ALA A 571 4.41 -26.77 -5.49
CA ALA A 571 4.97 -27.99 -4.89
C ALA A 571 6.39 -28.31 -5.42
N VAL A 572 6.62 -28.21 -6.73
CA VAL A 572 7.96 -28.36 -7.35
C VAL A 572 8.92 -27.26 -6.87
N TRP A 573 8.42 -26.02 -6.73
CA TRP A 573 9.21 -24.92 -6.18
C TRP A 573 9.59 -25.15 -4.73
N GLU A 574 8.67 -25.60 -3.87
CA GLU A 574 8.95 -25.91 -2.47
C GLU A 574 9.97 -27.05 -2.34
N MET A 575 9.86 -28.13 -3.13
CA MET A 575 10.86 -29.20 -3.17
C MET A 575 12.25 -28.69 -3.57
N THR A 576 12.32 -27.95 -4.68
CA THR A 576 13.59 -27.38 -5.18
C THR A 576 14.22 -26.43 -4.15
N GLN A 577 13.43 -25.55 -3.53
CA GLN A 577 13.95 -24.63 -2.52
C GLN A 577 14.23 -25.31 -1.16
N LEU A 578 13.65 -26.47 -0.83
CA LEU A 578 14.01 -27.23 0.37
C LEU A 578 15.44 -27.77 0.33
N LEU A 579 15.98 -28.04 -0.86
CA LEU A 579 17.38 -28.49 -1.06
C LEU A 579 18.36 -27.31 -1.19
N ILE A 580 17.97 -26.25 -1.90
CA ILE A 580 18.87 -25.12 -2.24
C ILE A 580 18.84 -24.02 -1.17
N ALA A 581 17.67 -23.65 -0.65
CA ALA A 581 17.50 -22.47 0.18
C ALA A 581 16.25 -22.55 1.09
N PRO A 582 16.17 -23.52 2.04
CA PRO A 582 14.93 -23.85 2.76
C PRO A 582 14.34 -22.67 3.57
N LYS A 583 15.16 -21.67 3.92
CA LYS A 583 14.71 -20.40 4.53
C LYS A 583 13.66 -19.66 3.70
N LYS A 584 13.62 -19.83 2.37
CA LYS A 584 12.59 -19.23 1.49
C LYS A 584 11.22 -19.90 1.66
N VAL A 585 11.17 -21.22 1.82
CA VAL A 585 9.92 -22.00 1.95
C VAL A 585 9.19 -21.60 3.23
N PHE A 586 9.89 -21.56 4.37
CA PHE A 586 9.29 -21.16 5.64
C PHE A 586 8.96 -19.66 5.72
N LYS A 587 9.66 -18.81 4.95
CA LYS A 587 9.24 -17.41 4.74
C LYS A 587 7.92 -17.30 3.96
N SER A 588 7.66 -18.19 2.99
CA SER A 588 6.37 -18.27 2.26
C SER A 588 5.20 -18.59 3.19
N ILE A 589 5.39 -19.55 4.11
CA ILE A 589 4.39 -19.93 5.12
C ILE A 589 3.98 -18.74 6.01
N TYR A 590 4.93 -17.88 6.39
CA TYR A 590 4.64 -16.66 7.16
C TYR A 590 3.80 -15.62 6.37
N TYR A 591 3.87 -15.62 5.04
CA TYR A 591 2.97 -14.83 4.19
C TYR A 591 1.58 -15.50 4.06
N ASN A 592 1.50 -16.84 3.99
CA ASN A 592 0.23 -17.57 3.99
C ASN A 592 -0.59 -17.32 5.27
N LYS A 593 0.05 -17.27 6.45
CA LYS A 593 -0.66 -16.92 7.71
C LYS A 593 -1.29 -15.52 7.65
N GLN A 594 -0.64 -14.55 7.00
CA GLN A 594 -1.15 -13.19 6.85
C GLN A 594 -2.36 -13.09 5.91
N THR A 595 -2.47 -13.97 4.90
CA THR A 595 -3.56 -13.94 3.92
C THR A 595 -4.73 -14.86 4.28
N ARG A 596 -4.47 -16.04 4.88
CA ARG A 596 -5.50 -17.07 5.17
C ARG A 596 -5.78 -17.32 6.64
N LYS A 597 -5.07 -16.66 7.58
CA LYS A 597 -5.19 -16.83 9.05
C LYS A 597 -4.88 -18.23 9.61
N THR A 598 -4.61 -19.25 8.79
CA THR A 598 -4.09 -20.56 9.20
C THR A 598 -2.58 -20.66 8.95
N TRP A 599 -1.87 -21.45 9.74
CA TRP A 599 -0.46 -21.80 9.49
C TRP A 599 -0.36 -22.93 8.46
N HIS A 600 -1.21 -23.94 8.57
CA HIS A 600 -1.35 -25.02 7.58
C HIS A 600 -1.93 -24.52 6.25
N ARG A 601 -1.39 -25.00 5.12
CA ARG A 601 -1.93 -24.78 3.77
C ARG A 601 -2.82 -25.98 3.39
N PRO A 602 -4.14 -25.82 3.13
CA PRO A 602 -5.04 -26.94 2.86
C PRO A 602 -4.95 -27.45 1.41
N ASP A 603 -3.76 -27.89 1.00
CA ASP A 603 -3.40 -28.26 -0.37
C ASP A 603 -2.51 -29.52 -0.38
N PRO A 604 -2.96 -30.67 -0.92
CA PRO A 604 -2.20 -31.92 -0.89
C PRO A 604 -1.11 -32.03 -1.97
N SER A 605 -0.89 -31.01 -2.81
CA SER A 605 0.03 -31.02 -3.96
C SER A 605 1.42 -31.59 -3.66
N PHE A 606 2.10 -31.07 -2.63
CA PHE A 606 3.41 -31.56 -2.19
C PHE A 606 3.37 -33.04 -1.76
N THR A 607 2.30 -33.46 -1.08
CA THR A 607 2.15 -34.84 -0.58
C THR A 607 2.00 -35.84 -1.72
N TYR A 608 1.24 -35.49 -2.76
CA TYR A 608 1.03 -36.37 -3.93
C TYR A 608 2.23 -36.37 -4.87
N LEU A 609 2.88 -35.23 -5.07
CA LEU A 609 4.12 -35.15 -5.83
C LEU A 609 5.23 -35.99 -5.18
N LEU A 610 5.36 -35.95 -3.85
CA LEU A 610 6.32 -36.78 -3.12
C LEU A 610 5.94 -38.26 -3.14
N SER A 611 4.65 -38.59 -3.02
CA SER A 611 4.17 -39.97 -3.16
C SER A 611 4.46 -40.54 -4.56
N PHE A 612 4.29 -39.74 -5.62
CA PHE A 612 4.61 -40.12 -7.00
C PHE A 612 6.11 -40.39 -7.17
N PHE A 613 6.99 -39.51 -6.66
CA PHE A 613 8.43 -39.74 -6.71
C PHE A 613 8.86 -40.96 -5.88
N LEU A 614 8.26 -41.19 -4.71
CA LEU A 614 8.48 -42.40 -3.91
C LEU A 614 8.05 -43.69 -4.62
N LEU A 615 6.96 -43.66 -5.40
CA LEU A 615 6.57 -44.79 -6.25
C LEU A 615 7.62 -45.05 -7.34
N LEU A 616 8.10 -44.01 -8.03
CA LEU A 616 9.15 -44.12 -9.04
C LEU A 616 10.46 -44.68 -8.46
N THR A 617 10.88 -44.20 -7.29
CA THR A 617 12.05 -44.72 -6.58
C THR A 617 11.84 -46.14 -6.08
N SER A 618 10.64 -46.50 -5.61
CA SER A 618 10.33 -47.89 -5.23
C SER A 618 10.42 -48.84 -6.42
N PHE A 619 10.07 -48.39 -7.64
CA PHE A 619 10.24 -49.17 -8.86
C PHE A 619 11.72 -49.36 -9.21
N ALA A 620 12.55 -48.32 -9.07
CA ALA A 620 14.00 -48.43 -9.28
C ALA A 620 14.68 -49.41 -8.30
N TRP A 621 14.39 -49.29 -6.99
CA TRP A 621 14.88 -50.25 -5.98
C TRP A 621 14.34 -51.66 -6.22
N SER A 622 13.10 -51.79 -6.69
CA SER A 622 12.52 -53.09 -7.02
C SER A 622 13.19 -53.74 -8.23
N LEU A 623 13.51 -52.97 -9.29
CA LEU A 623 14.19 -53.49 -10.47
C LEU A 623 15.59 -54.02 -10.15
N ALA A 624 16.27 -53.43 -9.16
CA ALA A 624 17.60 -53.87 -8.72
C ALA A 624 17.59 -55.06 -7.74
N TYR A 625 16.56 -55.19 -6.89
CA TYR A 625 16.60 -56.11 -5.73
C TYR A 625 15.36 -57.01 -5.52
N ALA A 626 14.22 -56.75 -6.17
CA ALA A 626 12.98 -57.50 -5.95
C ALA A 626 12.74 -58.57 -7.05
N ARG A 627 12.64 -59.85 -6.64
CA ARG A 627 12.50 -60.99 -7.55
C ARG A 627 11.07 -61.32 -7.99
N THR A 628 10.06 -60.70 -7.40
CA THR A 628 8.64 -61.00 -7.72
C THR A 628 7.81 -59.72 -7.82
N PHE A 629 6.79 -59.73 -8.69
CA PHE A 629 5.83 -58.64 -8.86
C PHE A 629 5.10 -58.28 -7.55
N SER A 630 4.82 -59.27 -6.70
CA SER A 630 4.25 -59.04 -5.37
C SER A 630 5.20 -58.25 -4.46
N SER A 631 6.51 -58.50 -4.53
CA SER A 631 7.51 -57.74 -3.79
C SER A 631 7.62 -56.29 -4.29
N VAL A 632 7.47 -56.05 -5.61
CA VAL A 632 7.41 -54.69 -6.19
C VAL A 632 6.26 -53.88 -5.61
N ILE A 633 5.03 -54.41 -5.66
CA ILE A 633 3.84 -53.74 -5.13
C ILE A 633 3.99 -53.53 -3.61
N LYS A 634 4.52 -54.51 -2.89
CA LYS A 634 4.70 -54.41 -1.43
C LYS A 634 5.71 -53.31 -1.06
N LEU A 635 6.83 -53.19 -1.78
CA LEU A 635 7.83 -52.15 -1.54
C LEU A 635 7.25 -50.75 -1.83
N ALA A 636 6.50 -50.61 -2.92
CA ALA A 636 5.81 -49.36 -3.29
C ALA A 636 4.83 -48.91 -2.20
N LEU A 637 4.02 -49.82 -1.66
CA LEU A 637 3.10 -49.54 -0.57
C LEU A 637 3.85 -49.19 0.73
N ILE A 638 4.96 -49.86 1.04
CA ILE A 638 5.78 -49.57 2.24
C ILE A 638 6.39 -48.16 2.14
N PHE A 639 6.99 -47.80 1.00
CA PHE A 639 7.63 -46.49 0.83
C PHE A 639 6.64 -45.33 1.01
N VAL A 640 5.44 -45.43 0.39
CA VAL A 640 4.42 -44.37 0.48
C VAL A 640 3.69 -44.39 1.83
N PHE A 641 3.13 -45.52 2.24
CA PHE A 641 2.23 -45.55 3.41
C PHE A 641 2.96 -45.69 4.75
N VAL A 642 4.04 -46.48 4.81
CA VAL A 642 4.77 -46.73 6.07
C VAL A 642 5.86 -45.69 6.29
N HIS A 643 6.82 -45.57 5.36
CA HIS A 643 7.98 -44.70 5.57
C HIS A 643 7.61 -43.23 5.47
N PHE A 644 6.88 -42.82 4.43
CA PHE A 644 6.49 -41.44 4.24
C PHE A 644 5.27 -41.02 5.07
N LEU A 645 4.09 -41.60 4.82
CA LEU A 645 2.85 -41.10 5.44
C LEU A 645 2.75 -41.42 6.93
N ALA A 646 2.92 -42.67 7.35
CA ALA A 646 2.88 -43.03 8.78
C ALA A 646 4.06 -42.45 9.55
N GLY A 647 5.28 -42.47 8.98
CA GLY A 647 6.45 -41.80 9.55
C GLY A 647 6.23 -40.30 9.79
N SER A 648 5.73 -39.57 8.78
CA SER A 648 5.36 -38.15 8.93
C SER A 648 4.25 -37.94 9.97
N LEU A 649 3.24 -38.82 10.00
CA LEU A 649 2.15 -38.73 10.97
C LEU A 649 2.66 -38.90 12.42
N ILE A 650 3.57 -39.84 12.67
CA ILE A 650 4.22 -40.04 13.98
C ILE A 650 5.05 -38.82 14.37
N VAL A 651 5.90 -38.30 13.45
CA VAL A 651 6.70 -37.08 13.69
C VAL A 651 5.79 -35.87 13.94
N SER A 652 4.65 -35.76 13.25
CA SER A 652 3.69 -34.67 13.46
C SER A 652 2.97 -34.75 14.80
N ALA A 653 2.64 -35.96 15.28
CA ALA A 653 2.05 -36.17 16.60
C ALA A 653 3.05 -35.87 17.72
N ILE A 654 4.27 -36.39 17.62
CA ILE A 654 5.37 -36.07 18.54
C ILE A 654 5.63 -34.57 18.54
N GLY A 655 5.74 -33.94 17.37
CA GLY A 655 5.89 -32.49 17.22
C GLY A 655 4.76 -31.72 17.91
N TYR A 656 3.50 -32.07 17.66
CA TYR A 656 2.34 -31.42 18.25
C TYR A 656 2.35 -31.47 19.78
N PHE A 657 2.60 -32.64 20.38
CA PHE A 657 2.65 -32.80 21.83
C PHE A 657 3.92 -32.20 22.46
N VAL A 658 5.10 -32.48 21.92
CA VAL A 658 6.38 -32.05 22.51
C VAL A 658 6.61 -30.56 22.29
N VAL A 659 6.47 -30.02 21.08
CA VAL A 659 6.64 -28.59 20.82
C VAL A 659 5.58 -27.77 21.56
N GLY A 660 4.32 -28.23 21.54
CA GLY A 660 3.22 -27.59 22.27
C GLY A 660 3.43 -27.56 23.79
N ARG A 661 4.02 -28.60 24.38
CA ARG A 661 4.21 -28.75 25.84
C ARG A 661 5.58 -28.27 26.36
N LEU A 662 6.61 -28.17 25.52
CA LEU A 662 7.97 -27.77 25.90
C LEU A 662 8.31 -26.34 25.48
N LEU A 663 7.81 -25.88 24.32
CA LEU A 663 8.18 -24.59 23.70
C LEU A 663 7.01 -23.59 23.63
N GLY A 664 5.81 -24.02 24.03
CA GLY A 664 4.61 -23.19 24.12
C GLY A 664 4.57 -22.27 25.36
N PRO A 665 3.69 -21.25 25.37
CA PRO A 665 3.64 -20.25 26.44
C PRO A 665 3.02 -20.80 27.74
N GLY A 666 3.88 -21.17 28.71
CA GLY A 666 3.45 -21.48 30.08
C GLY A 666 4.20 -22.59 30.84
N VAL A 667 5.24 -23.19 30.24
CA VAL A 667 5.94 -24.34 30.83
C VAL A 667 6.71 -23.96 32.11
N ALA A 668 6.48 -24.70 33.20
CA ALA A 668 7.18 -24.50 34.46
C ALA A 668 8.50 -25.31 34.49
N GLY A 669 9.64 -24.61 34.51
CA GLY A 669 10.95 -25.23 34.77
C GLY A 669 12.13 -24.57 34.03
N LEU A 670 11.90 -24.05 32.82
CA LEU A 670 12.91 -23.38 32.01
C LEU A 670 12.99 -21.86 32.34
N PRO A 671 14.18 -21.22 32.25
CA PRO A 671 14.39 -19.82 32.60
C PRO A 671 13.87 -18.81 31.54
N GLY A 672 12.71 -19.07 30.95
CA GLY A 672 11.97 -18.11 30.13
C GLY A 672 10.84 -17.48 30.94
N ARG A 673 11.03 -16.22 31.39
CA ARG A 673 10.09 -15.40 32.21
C ARG A 673 8.78 -16.11 32.60
N ARG A 674 8.76 -16.71 33.81
CA ARG A 674 7.51 -17.11 34.48
C ARG A 674 6.51 -15.94 34.42
N ARG A 675 5.34 -16.22 33.85
CA ARG A 675 4.15 -15.37 33.61
C ARG A 675 4.05 -14.14 34.54
N GLN A 676 4.81 -13.08 34.25
CA GLN A 676 4.79 -11.86 35.08
C GLN A 676 3.48 -11.10 34.82
N GLN A 677 2.80 -10.75 35.90
CA GLN A 677 1.38 -10.38 35.92
C GLN A 677 1.15 -8.97 35.36
N GLY A 678 0.94 -8.87 34.04
CA GLY A 678 0.57 -7.63 33.36
C GLY A 678 -0.91 -7.26 33.54
N LEU A 679 -1.20 -5.96 33.48
CA LEU A 679 -2.44 -5.28 33.92
C LEU A 679 -3.77 -5.68 33.21
N PHE A 680 -3.78 -6.69 32.35
CA PHE A 680 -4.99 -7.18 31.65
C PHE A 680 -5.09 -8.71 31.62
N GLY A 681 -4.86 -9.35 32.79
CA GLY A 681 -5.26 -10.73 33.05
C GLY A 681 -6.53 -10.78 33.89
N THR A 682 -7.72 -10.67 33.29
CA THR A 682 -9.01 -10.92 33.96
C THR A 682 -9.25 -12.43 34.13
N PRO A 683 -9.94 -12.90 35.19
CA PRO A 683 -10.21 -14.32 35.38
C PRO A 683 -11.34 -14.83 34.47
N GLY A 684 -11.15 -16.00 33.85
CA GLY A 684 -12.22 -16.74 33.14
C GLY A 684 -12.51 -16.28 31.71
N GLY A 685 -11.90 -16.95 30.71
CA GLY A 685 -12.14 -16.69 29.30
C GLY A 685 -11.12 -17.38 28.38
N ALA A 686 -11.20 -18.71 28.27
CA ALA A 686 -10.13 -19.55 27.71
C ALA A 686 -10.14 -19.68 26.17
N SER A 687 -10.37 -18.59 25.42
CA SER A 687 -10.64 -18.64 23.98
C SER A 687 -10.06 -17.45 23.17
N ASP A 688 -8.73 -17.33 23.14
CA ASP A 688 -7.95 -16.89 21.96
C ASP A 688 -6.43 -16.96 22.27
N ALA A 689 -5.95 -18.14 22.67
CA ALA A 689 -4.52 -18.45 22.65
C ALA A 689 -4.12 -18.89 21.23
N GLU A 690 -2.99 -18.40 20.70
CA GLU A 690 -2.46 -18.86 19.41
C GLU A 690 -1.90 -20.29 19.56
N THR A 691 -2.78 -21.29 19.51
CA THR A 691 -2.42 -22.70 19.64
C THR A 691 -1.70 -23.21 18.39
N LEU A 692 -0.73 -24.10 18.60
CA LEU A 692 -0.10 -24.88 17.53
C LEU A 692 -1.16 -25.67 16.73
N GLU A 693 -1.13 -25.59 15.41
CA GLU A 693 -2.07 -26.28 14.51
C GLU A 693 -1.53 -27.69 14.17
N PHE A 694 -2.25 -28.78 14.45
CA PHE A 694 -1.77 -30.15 14.12
C PHE A 694 -1.45 -30.33 12.62
N GLY A 695 -2.28 -29.75 11.75
CA GLY A 695 -2.00 -29.73 10.31
C GLY A 695 -0.66 -29.06 9.98
N TYR A 696 -0.22 -28.07 10.76
CA TYR A 696 1.07 -27.43 10.56
C TYR A 696 2.24 -28.34 10.97
N CYS A 697 2.09 -29.11 12.04
CA CYS A 697 3.05 -30.15 12.42
C CYS A 697 3.21 -31.20 11.30
N PHE A 698 2.11 -31.58 10.65
CA PHE A 698 2.12 -32.50 9.51
C PHE A 698 2.83 -31.89 8.29
N ASP A 699 2.47 -30.66 7.94
CA ASP A 699 3.11 -29.82 6.90
C ASP A 699 4.62 -29.67 7.08
N VAL A 700 5.11 -29.59 8.32
CA VAL A 700 6.55 -29.50 8.64
C VAL A 700 7.20 -30.89 8.54
N SER A 701 6.56 -31.94 9.06
CA SER A 701 7.11 -33.31 9.00
C SER A 701 7.28 -33.85 7.57
N ILE A 702 6.32 -33.59 6.68
CA ILE A 702 6.37 -33.97 5.26
C ILE A 702 7.52 -33.24 4.54
N ARG A 703 7.71 -31.95 4.82
CA ARG A 703 8.82 -31.17 4.24
C ARG A 703 10.18 -31.61 4.81
N ALA A 704 10.23 -32.03 6.08
CA ALA A 704 11.44 -32.56 6.70
C ALA A 704 11.84 -33.95 6.17
N PHE A 705 10.88 -34.76 5.71
CA PHE A 705 11.16 -36.06 5.07
C PHE A 705 11.88 -35.92 3.72
N PHE A 706 11.70 -34.80 2.99
CA PHE A 706 12.16 -34.68 1.61
C PHE A 706 13.70 -34.71 1.44
N PRO A 707 14.53 -33.96 2.21
CA PRO A 707 15.99 -34.06 2.05
C PRO A 707 16.58 -35.44 2.44
N PRO A 708 16.16 -36.10 3.54
CA PRO A 708 16.53 -37.50 3.82
C PRO A 708 16.07 -38.47 2.74
N TYR A 709 14.91 -38.25 2.10
CA TYR A 709 14.49 -39.05 0.94
C TYR A 709 15.49 -38.90 -0.23
N VAL A 710 15.87 -37.68 -0.60
CA VAL A 710 16.85 -37.45 -1.67
C VAL A 710 18.21 -38.07 -1.34
N LEU A 711 18.68 -37.94 -0.09
CA LEU A 711 19.98 -38.48 0.34
C LEU A 711 19.97 -40.02 0.47
N LEU A 712 18.97 -40.60 1.13
CA LEU A 712 18.97 -42.02 1.50
C LEU A 712 18.27 -42.92 0.49
N TYR A 713 17.34 -42.43 -0.33
CA TYR A 713 16.61 -43.25 -1.30
C TYR A 713 17.08 -43.03 -2.75
N ILE A 714 17.60 -41.84 -3.09
CA ILE A 714 18.13 -41.54 -4.44
C ILE A 714 19.66 -41.58 -4.43
N LEU A 715 20.32 -40.71 -3.66
CA LEU A 715 21.77 -40.60 -3.68
C LEU A 715 22.46 -41.86 -3.15
N GLN A 716 21.94 -42.48 -2.09
CA GLN A 716 22.42 -43.79 -1.62
C GLN A 716 22.34 -44.85 -2.73
N TYR A 717 21.22 -44.94 -3.46
CA TYR A 717 21.04 -45.90 -4.56
C TYR A 717 22.11 -45.73 -5.65
N ILE A 718 22.37 -44.48 -6.05
CA ILE A 718 23.42 -44.13 -7.03
C ILE A 718 24.82 -44.47 -6.48
N LEU A 719 25.04 -44.30 -5.18
CA LEU A 719 26.32 -44.58 -4.51
C LEU A 719 26.53 -46.05 -4.11
N MET A 720 25.51 -46.92 -4.17
CA MET A 720 25.60 -48.34 -3.77
C MET A 720 26.86 -49.06 -4.30
N PRO A 721 27.30 -48.88 -5.57
CA PRO A 721 28.52 -49.51 -6.08
C PRO A 721 29.81 -49.11 -5.34
N ALA A 722 29.83 -47.99 -4.61
CA ALA A 722 30.98 -47.50 -3.86
C ALA A 722 30.84 -47.64 -2.33
N ILE A 723 29.61 -47.66 -1.80
CA ILE A 723 29.31 -47.73 -0.34
C ILE A 723 28.99 -49.14 0.18
N ASN A 724 28.83 -50.12 -0.72
CA ASN A 724 28.53 -51.53 -0.39
C ASN A 724 29.81 -52.40 -0.26
N HIS A 725 30.94 -51.82 0.11
CA HIS A 725 32.18 -52.57 0.38
C HIS A 725 32.41 -52.69 1.89
N SER A 726 33.03 -53.79 2.34
CA SER A 726 33.42 -54.01 3.74
C SER A 726 34.60 -53.14 4.21
N ASN A 727 35.07 -52.21 3.38
CA ASN A 727 36.22 -51.35 3.66
C ASN A 727 35.84 -50.19 4.60
N ARG A 728 36.67 -49.88 5.59
CA ARG A 728 36.44 -48.77 6.55
C ARG A 728 36.12 -47.42 5.89
N VAL A 729 36.71 -47.14 4.72
CA VAL A 729 36.43 -45.93 3.91
C VAL A 729 34.99 -45.93 3.37
N SER A 730 34.50 -47.09 2.92
CA SER A 730 33.13 -47.29 2.44
C SER A 730 32.13 -47.08 3.59
N THR A 731 32.39 -47.69 4.76
CA THR A 731 31.65 -47.45 6.01
C THR A 731 31.63 -45.98 6.43
N PHE A 732 32.76 -45.26 6.32
CA PHE A 732 32.84 -43.84 6.66
C PHE A 732 31.92 -42.99 5.78
N PHE A 733 31.97 -43.16 4.44
CA PHE A 733 31.12 -42.42 3.52
C PHE A 733 29.64 -42.81 3.62
N ALA A 734 29.33 -44.09 3.84
CA ALA A 734 27.98 -44.56 4.11
C ALA A 734 27.42 -43.91 5.38
N ASN A 735 28.14 -43.96 6.50
CA ASN A 735 27.72 -43.33 7.75
C ASN A 735 27.60 -41.80 7.61
N LEU A 736 28.50 -41.15 6.87
CA LEU A 736 28.47 -39.70 6.61
C LEU A 736 27.21 -39.27 5.85
N LEU A 737 26.69 -40.11 4.94
CA LEU A 737 25.42 -39.85 4.25
C LEU A 737 24.22 -39.88 5.22
N TYR A 738 24.23 -40.79 6.20
CA TYR A 738 23.23 -40.84 7.28
C TYR A 738 23.34 -39.65 8.24
N LEU A 739 24.56 -39.21 8.58
CA LEU A 739 24.79 -37.98 9.33
C LEU A 739 24.24 -36.75 8.59
N ALA A 740 24.54 -36.62 7.30
CA ALA A 740 24.05 -35.51 6.48
C ALA A 740 22.52 -35.49 6.42
N ALA A 741 21.87 -36.65 6.24
CA ALA A 741 20.41 -36.77 6.26
C ALA A 741 19.81 -36.39 7.63
N GLY A 742 20.40 -36.87 8.74
CA GLY A 742 19.97 -36.54 10.10
C GLY A 742 20.09 -35.05 10.42
N ILE A 743 21.20 -34.42 10.03
CA ILE A 743 21.40 -32.97 10.16
C ILE A 743 20.37 -32.19 9.34
N TYR A 744 20.18 -32.53 8.06
CA TYR A 744 19.26 -31.81 7.19
C TYR A 744 17.81 -31.93 7.68
N TRP A 745 17.38 -33.12 8.12
CA TRP A 745 16.09 -33.33 8.76
C TRP A 745 15.89 -32.40 9.97
N SER A 746 16.86 -32.39 10.90
CA SER A 746 16.80 -31.53 12.10
C SER A 746 16.75 -30.03 11.77
N LEU A 747 17.49 -29.59 10.73
CA LEU A 747 17.46 -28.21 10.27
C LEU A 747 16.10 -27.81 9.70
N ILE A 748 15.43 -28.68 8.94
CA ILE A 748 14.07 -28.41 8.42
C ILE A 748 13.02 -28.39 9.53
N ILE A 749 13.10 -29.33 10.49
CA ILE A 749 12.24 -29.33 11.69
C ILE A 749 12.41 -28.02 12.47
N PHE A 750 13.64 -27.65 12.82
CA PHE A 750 13.94 -26.38 13.49
C PHE A 750 13.38 -25.18 12.72
N LEU A 751 13.66 -25.08 11.42
CA LEU A 751 13.32 -23.92 10.61
C LEU A 751 11.82 -23.76 10.38
N GLY A 752 11.06 -24.88 10.37
CA GLY A 752 9.60 -24.88 10.37
C GLY A 752 9.02 -24.31 11.66
N TYR A 753 9.35 -24.90 12.81
CA TYR A 753 8.84 -24.40 14.09
C TYR A 753 9.35 -22.99 14.43
N ASN A 754 10.54 -22.60 13.95
CA ASN A 754 11.07 -21.24 14.11
C ASN A 754 10.35 -20.17 13.26
N ALA A 755 9.43 -20.55 12.36
CA ALA A 755 8.51 -19.60 11.71
C ALA A 755 7.36 -19.14 12.64
N LEU A 756 7.12 -19.87 13.74
CA LEU A 756 6.03 -19.61 14.68
C LEU A 756 6.49 -18.67 15.81
N HIS A 757 6.20 -17.37 15.66
CA HIS A 757 6.58 -16.30 16.59
C HIS A 757 6.04 -16.41 18.03
N PHE A 758 5.22 -17.41 18.35
CA PHE A 758 4.72 -17.69 19.70
C PHE A 758 5.46 -18.87 20.39
N LEU A 759 6.37 -19.54 19.69
CA LEU A 759 7.24 -20.56 20.28
C LEU A 759 8.53 -19.91 20.78
N HIS A 760 8.95 -20.27 22.00
CA HIS A 760 10.21 -19.80 22.60
C HIS A 760 11.23 -20.93 22.66
N HIS A 761 12.53 -20.60 22.67
CA HIS A 761 13.64 -21.57 22.74
C HIS A 761 13.63 -22.64 21.64
N THR A 762 13.15 -22.29 20.44
CA THR A 762 13.13 -23.14 19.23
C THR A 762 14.48 -23.77 18.89
N GLN A 763 15.59 -23.14 19.30
CA GLN A 763 16.96 -23.68 19.23
C GLN A 763 17.11 -25.09 19.82
N LEU A 764 16.30 -25.48 20.82
CA LEU A 764 16.29 -26.83 21.39
C LEU A 764 15.94 -27.92 20.36
N LEU A 765 15.28 -27.57 19.25
CA LEU A 765 14.98 -28.49 18.15
C LEU A 765 16.21 -28.86 17.30
N LEU A 766 17.36 -28.22 17.55
CA LEU A 766 18.65 -28.58 16.96
C LEU A 766 19.39 -29.67 17.77
N LEU A 767 18.97 -29.98 19.01
CA LEU A 767 19.62 -31.02 19.83
C LEU A 767 19.78 -32.40 19.15
N PRO A 768 18.86 -32.88 18.29
CA PRO A 768 19.05 -34.15 17.58
C PRO A 768 20.28 -34.16 16.65
N ILE A 769 20.82 -33.01 16.22
CA ILE A 769 22.08 -32.93 15.47
C ILE A 769 23.25 -33.53 16.28
N ILE A 770 23.29 -33.29 17.59
CA ILE A 770 24.31 -33.84 18.48
C ILE A 770 24.15 -35.36 18.58
N ILE A 771 22.90 -35.85 18.66
CA ILE A 771 22.60 -37.29 18.69
C ILE A 771 23.05 -37.96 17.39
N TRP A 772 22.73 -37.38 16.23
CA TRP A 772 23.19 -37.88 14.93
C TRP A 772 24.73 -37.89 14.81
N PHE A 773 25.41 -36.86 15.31
CA PHE A 773 26.87 -36.80 15.31
C PHE A 773 27.49 -37.89 16.21
N VAL A 774 26.92 -38.15 17.40
CA VAL A 774 27.36 -39.23 18.29
C VAL A 774 27.11 -40.60 17.67
N ILE A 775 25.94 -40.84 17.06
CA ILE A 775 25.64 -42.09 16.34
C ILE A 775 26.64 -42.31 15.21
N TRP A 776 26.88 -41.29 14.38
CA TRP A 776 27.86 -41.32 13.30
C TRP A 776 29.26 -41.67 13.79
N LEU A 777 29.73 -40.99 14.84
CA LEU A 777 31.06 -41.18 15.41
C LEU A 777 31.23 -42.60 15.98
N VAL A 778 30.27 -43.07 16.79
CA VAL A 778 30.31 -44.41 17.40
C VAL A 778 30.22 -45.51 16.34
N CYS A 779 29.26 -45.44 15.41
CA CYS A 779 29.14 -46.44 14.35
C CYS A 779 30.39 -46.49 13.46
N THR A 780 31.01 -45.34 13.17
CA THR A 780 32.23 -45.27 12.35
C THR A 780 33.46 -45.83 13.09
N ILE A 781 33.61 -45.56 14.39
CA ILE A 781 34.70 -46.12 15.21
C ILE A 781 34.56 -47.64 15.39
N VAL A 782 33.34 -48.13 15.64
CA VAL A 782 33.06 -49.57 15.82
C VAL A 782 33.02 -50.32 14.47
N GLY A 783 32.98 -49.61 13.34
CA GLY A 783 32.93 -50.20 12.00
C GLY A 783 31.53 -50.67 11.56
N ILE A 784 30.48 -50.26 12.29
CA ILE A 784 29.08 -50.53 11.93
C ILE A 784 28.70 -49.63 10.76
N ASN A 785 28.39 -50.24 9.61
CA ASN A 785 27.82 -49.53 8.47
C ASN A 785 26.30 -49.36 8.65
N LEU A 786 25.84 -48.11 8.72
CA LEU A 786 24.43 -47.72 8.86
C LEU A 786 23.61 -48.01 7.60
N GLU A 787 24.23 -48.03 6.41
CA GLU A 787 23.54 -48.37 5.15
C GLU A 787 22.89 -49.76 5.26
N MET A 788 23.61 -50.79 5.74
CA MET A 788 23.07 -52.15 5.87
C MET A 788 21.82 -52.22 6.78
N TRP A 789 21.69 -51.32 7.76
CA TRP A 789 20.51 -51.23 8.61
C TRP A 789 19.38 -50.45 7.92
N GLY A 790 19.72 -49.40 7.18
CA GLY A 790 18.79 -48.61 6.39
C GLY A 790 18.20 -49.36 5.19
N THR A 791 18.98 -50.18 4.48
CA THR A 791 18.46 -51.04 3.40
C THR A 791 17.61 -52.18 3.95
N ARG A 792 18.01 -52.80 5.08
CA ARG A 792 17.12 -53.74 5.82
C ARG A 792 15.80 -53.09 6.25
N TRP A 793 15.81 -51.80 6.61
CA TRP A 793 14.60 -51.04 6.89
C TRP A 793 13.79 -50.72 5.62
N MET A 794 14.43 -50.37 4.49
CA MET A 794 13.73 -50.16 3.21
C MET A 794 12.93 -51.39 2.78
N PHE A 795 13.50 -52.59 2.94
CA PHE A 795 12.86 -53.87 2.62
C PHE A 795 12.08 -54.51 3.80
N LEU A 796 11.66 -53.73 4.81
CA LEU A 796 11.02 -54.26 6.02
C LEU A 796 9.77 -55.12 5.71
N GLY A 797 9.88 -56.42 5.97
CA GLY A 797 8.81 -57.39 5.69
C GLY A 797 8.66 -57.81 4.22
N VAL A 798 9.53 -57.32 3.33
CA VAL A 798 9.74 -57.87 1.98
C VAL A 798 10.86 -58.90 2.07
N LYS A 799 10.52 -60.19 2.09
CA LYS A 799 11.53 -61.24 1.87
C LYS A 799 11.89 -61.24 0.37
N GLY A 800 13.19 -61.31 0.07
CA GLY A 800 13.74 -61.45 -1.29
C GLY A 800 13.79 -62.91 -1.75
#